data_AF-F5YQ85-F1
#
_entry.id   AF-F5YQ85-F1
#
_cell.length_a   1.000
_cell.length_b   1.000
_cell.length_c   1.000
_cell.angle_alpha   90.00
_cell.angle_beta   90.00
_cell.angle_gamma   90.00
#
_symmetry.space_group_name_H-M   'P 1'
#
loop_
_entity.id
_entity.type
_entity.pdbx_description
1 polymer ?
#
loop_
_entity_poly.entity_id
_entity_poly.type
_entity_poly.pdbx_seq_one_letter_code
_entity_poly.pdbx_strand_id
1 'polypeptide(L)'
;MNIYRKNGTKIAIVLAALLATGLILGSCANALGPENTPIPESATQFPAPGMGRLQISLELPPDTAALPAASLRARTIFPENQFTKYVLTFAETNGDYPDVEATLTSATASVDLPPGTWKITVKAYAGDILSGTGAAPGVPVKAASPASVRIRLDRYRGMDSEPGKLSWNITFPDGSYGGNTLRVLDGDGEEVAITGDDLTNPIQLGDESPALNEAGADIASGEYLVELRIKSDAGTAATWLGGVHVYPGQTTTITRDFTDGDFNVEVPVYGTVTTGAVDVVSRTVEAFSDEACSTLVGTSTVVDGAYTLFIPTNHAQVYLRLKAVISGGAIIYSSIGSAITTGTATAPIEQNLDGETYTIYAIITTNPGTGSGAITAPTAAFKGSTVAVTVTPEANSLLQAGSSLKVTWTTSPTSNVSISAANTFTMPAAAVTISATFVSKTDPDMAASMNGLAYTTLSAAITAAQGTASAPAVITLLNDVSSAPISFSNKYVQLVSSGTGGNTIKQNSSSNSNASLFTVGSNAILTLGDGIKYLALEEGYNNAAMITINATGTLVMNLNTMLQNHVNGNQTNNKGGGVYVNGGTFIMNGGTIIGNTALGGYASGWGHGGGVYMDGGTFTMNGGAISDNKAAYGGGVYMDGGIFIMNGGSISDNNGTYSGSGGGVYMYNGTFTMNGGAISGNTSFTSYGGGGVFMYNGTFNMNRGSISGNNAPDSVGGGVLMNTGTFNMNGGSISGNTADNVGGGVYVGSGTFNMNGMAAIRSNDVTGTTTNATINDAGGGVYIARGKFYMLGGTIAGTNTAASGKTLYKEKDGVAKYDNDSGAWIVGDEETMGFKDEEIKKDP
;
A
#
# COMPACT_ATOMS: atom_id res chain seq x y z
N MET A 1 1.90 -23.32 37.66
CA MET A 1 1.42 -23.67 39.01
C MET A 1 2.27 -24.84 39.52
N ASN A 2 3.02 -24.67 40.60
CA ASN A 2 3.89 -25.69 41.20
C ASN A 2 3.16 -26.42 42.33
N ILE A 3 3.01 -27.76 42.26
CA ILE A 3 2.97 -28.65 43.44
C ILE A 3 3.65 -30.00 43.11
N TYR A 4 4.64 -30.29 43.95
CA TYR A 4 5.42 -31.50 44.28
C TYR A 4 5.07 -32.90 43.73
N ARG A 5 6.16 -33.63 43.41
CA ARG A 5 6.28 -35.09 43.28
C ARG A 5 6.22 -35.81 44.64
N LYS A 6 5.72 -37.06 44.64
CA LYS A 6 6.24 -38.12 45.54
C LYS A 6 6.10 -39.51 44.88
N ASN A 7 7.21 -40.25 44.86
CA ASN A 7 7.43 -41.64 44.42
C ASN A 7 7.38 -41.87 42.89
N GLY A 8 8.43 -42.27 42.17
CA GLY A 8 9.71 -42.83 42.57
C GLY A 8 10.10 -43.96 41.61
N THR A 9 10.38 -43.66 40.33
CA THR A 9 11.18 -44.55 39.46
C THR A 9 11.89 -43.71 38.40
N LYS A 10 13.22 -43.80 38.38
CA LYS A 10 14.12 -43.16 37.42
C LYS A 10 14.19 -44.02 36.17
N ILE A 11 13.97 -43.44 34.99
CA ILE A 11 14.60 -43.91 33.75
C ILE A 11 15.29 -42.69 33.15
N ALA A 12 16.62 -42.78 33.06
CA ALA A 12 17.47 -41.84 32.36
C ALA A 12 17.55 -42.27 30.90
N ILE A 13 17.22 -41.39 29.97
CA ILE A 13 17.74 -41.45 28.59
C ILE A 13 18.21 -40.06 28.22
N VAL A 14 19.51 -40.02 27.90
CA VAL A 14 20.30 -38.93 27.36
C VAL A 14 19.85 -38.64 25.93
N LEU A 15 19.70 -37.36 25.54
CA LEU A 15 20.07 -36.95 24.19
C LEU A 15 20.37 -35.44 24.15
N ALA A 16 21.59 -35.14 23.70
CA ALA A 16 22.12 -33.81 23.49
C ALA A 16 21.81 -33.30 22.07
N ALA A 17 21.27 -32.08 22.03
CA ALA A 17 21.52 -30.94 21.13
C ALA A 17 21.44 -31.03 19.58
N LEU A 18 20.79 -29.97 19.04
CA LEU A 18 20.87 -29.32 17.71
C LEU A 18 20.17 -30.05 16.53
N LEU A 19 19.29 -29.46 15.70
CA LEU A 19 19.10 -28.08 15.24
C LEU A 19 17.69 -27.84 14.66
N ALA A 20 17.18 -26.62 14.87
CA ALA A 20 16.39 -25.77 13.98
C ALA A 20 14.92 -26.07 13.62
N THR A 21 14.06 -25.11 14.04
CA THR A 21 12.82 -24.59 13.42
C THR A 21 11.62 -25.53 13.32
N GLY A 22 10.43 -25.24 13.85
CA GLY A 22 9.89 -24.05 14.48
C GLY A 22 8.37 -24.09 14.27
N LEU A 23 7.58 -24.40 15.30
CA LEU A 23 6.13 -24.19 15.30
C LEU A 23 5.66 -23.98 16.75
N ILE A 24 5.29 -22.74 17.07
CA ILE A 24 4.71 -22.34 18.35
C ILE A 24 3.18 -22.43 18.19
N LEU A 25 2.55 -23.22 19.06
CA LEU A 25 1.13 -23.10 19.45
C LEU A 25 1.09 -22.63 20.90
N GLY A 26 0.26 -21.65 21.20
CA GLY A 26 -0.12 -21.23 22.56
C GLY A 26 -0.74 -19.82 22.51
N SER A 27 -2.06 -19.66 22.58
CA SER A 27 -2.98 -19.82 23.72
C SER A 27 -3.25 -18.49 24.44
N CYS A 28 -4.52 -18.27 24.77
CA CYS A 28 -5.12 -17.02 25.25
C CYS A 28 -4.64 -16.54 26.64
N ALA A 29 -4.67 -15.20 26.79
CA ALA A 29 -5.09 -14.36 27.94
C ALA A 29 -4.17 -14.07 29.16
N ASN A 30 -3.85 -12.76 29.25
CA ASN A 30 -3.84 -11.81 30.39
C ASN A 30 -2.72 -11.74 31.46
N ALA A 31 -1.94 -10.65 31.33
CA ALA A 31 -1.68 -9.53 32.26
C ALA A 31 -1.00 -9.73 33.64
N LEU A 32 0.20 -9.13 33.79
CA LEU A 32 0.64 -8.16 34.83
C LEU A 32 2.12 -7.76 34.51
N GLY A 33 2.40 -6.47 34.27
CA GLY A 33 3.70 -5.92 33.75
C GLY A 33 4.79 -5.72 34.81
N PRO A 34 5.65 -4.66 34.75
CA PRO A 34 6.19 -3.91 33.60
C PRO A 34 7.74 -3.91 33.62
N GLU A 35 8.44 -4.19 32.51
CA GLU A 35 9.85 -3.79 32.39
C GLU A 35 10.23 -3.53 30.92
N ASN A 36 10.89 -2.38 30.74
CA ASN A 36 11.37 -1.78 29.51
C ASN A 36 12.04 -2.79 28.57
N THR A 37 11.55 -2.91 27.34
CA THR A 37 12.33 -3.42 26.21
C THR A 37 12.02 -2.65 24.92
N PRO A 38 13.00 -2.52 24.01
CA PRO A 38 13.00 -1.52 22.94
C PRO A 38 12.04 -1.90 21.81
N ILE A 39 11.36 -0.89 21.26
CA ILE A 39 10.54 -1.03 20.04
C ILE A 39 11.52 -1.27 18.87
N PRO A 40 11.42 -2.39 18.13
CA PRO A 40 12.27 -2.59 16.97
C PRO A 40 11.80 -1.70 15.82
N GLU A 41 12.75 -0.99 15.20
CA GLU A 41 12.59 -0.46 13.84
C GLU A 41 12.31 -1.63 12.88
N SER A 42 11.06 -1.78 12.45
CA SER A 42 10.70 -2.56 11.27
C SER A 42 9.34 -2.13 10.75
N ALA A 43 9.33 -1.49 9.58
CA ALA A 43 8.12 -1.06 8.88
C ALA A 43 7.30 -2.22 8.27
N THR A 44 7.63 -3.50 8.54
CA THR A 44 7.10 -4.66 7.80
C THR A 44 6.26 -5.66 8.60
N GLN A 45 6.10 -5.52 9.91
CA GLN A 45 5.18 -6.38 10.70
C GLN A 45 3.79 -5.76 10.77
N PHE A 46 2.69 -6.51 10.66
CA PHE A 46 1.35 -5.98 10.95
C PHE A 46 1.20 -5.72 12.46
N PRO A 47 0.38 -4.73 12.89
CA PRO A 47 0.11 -4.53 14.31
C PRO A 47 -0.55 -5.79 14.90
N ALA A 48 -0.26 -6.08 16.17
CA ALA A 48 -0.90 -7.18 16.89
C ALA A 48 -2.44 -7.04 16.82
N PRO A 49 -3.20 -8.16 16.85
CA PRO A 49 -4.66 -8.12 16.74
C PRO A 49 -5.28 -7.16 17.76
N GLY A 50 -6.05 -6.18 17.27
CA GLY A 50 -6.69 -5.15 18.10
C GLY A 50 -5.94 -3.82 18.21
N MET A 51 -4.70 -3.71 17.74
CA MET A 51 -3.91 -2.46 17.76
C MET A 51 -4.05 -1.67 16.44
N GLY A 52 -3.85 -0.35 16.50
CA GLY A 52 -3.73 0.53 15.35
C GLY A 52 -2.29 1.01 15.18
N ARG A 53 -1.85 1.18 13.92
CA ARG A 53 -0.50 1.68 13.61
C ARG A 53 -0.52 3.17 13.32
N LEU A 54 0.32 3.93 14.02
CA LEU A 54 0.53 5.35 13.80
C LEU A 54 1.92 5.61 13.20
N GLN A 55 1.95 6.23 12.02
CA GLN A 55 3.17 6.77 11.40
C GLN A 55 3.37 8.21 11.84
N ILE A 56 4.56 8.52 12.36
CA ILE A 56 4.91 9.83 12.91
C ILE A 56 6.01 10.44 12.06
N SER A 57 5.83 11.70 11.67
CA SER A 57 6.84 12.52 11.00
C SER A 57 7.06 13.81 11.80
N LEU A 58 8.29 14.07 12.21
CA LEU A 58 8.70 15.28 12.90
C LEU A 58 9.26 16.28 11.88
N GLU A 59 8.74 17.50 11.87
CA GLU A 59 9.12 18.54 10.90
C GLU A 59 9.72 19.76 11.60
N LEU A 60 10.82 20.29 11.05
CA LEU A 60 11.40 21.57 11.45
C LEU A 60 10.68 22.74 10.75
N PRO A 61 10.68 23.95 11.33
CA PRO A 61 10.25 25.17 10.64
C PRO A 61 11.11 25.43 9.38
N PRO A 62 10.55 25.96 8.29
CA PRO A 62 11.31 26.30 7.09
C PRO A 62 12.29 27.46 7.35
N ASP A 63 13.53 27.34 6.84
CA ASP A 63 14.63 28.29 7.04
C ASP A 63 14.53 29.59 6.19
N THR A 64 13.59 29.63 5.23
CA THR A 64 13.65 30.54 4.07
C THR A 64 12.61 31.66 4.04
N ALA A 65 11.98 32.03 5.15
CA ALA A 65 11.11 33.21 5.15
C ALA A 65 11.96 34.50 5.13
N ALA A 66 12.16 35.07 3.94
CA ALA A 66 12.38 36.50 3.80
C ALA A 66 11.12 37.24 4.29
N LEU A 67 11.13 37.65 5.55
CA LEU A 67 10.14 38.58 6.09
C LEU A 67 10.63 40.02 5.87
N PRO A 68 9.72 40.98 5.64
CA PRO A 68 10.09 42.37 5.44
C PRO A 68 10.84 42.92 6.66
N ALA A 69 11.75 43.86 6.42
CA ALA A 69 12.64 44.51 7.41
C ALA A 69 11.93 45.15 8.63
N ALA A 70 10.59 45.13 8.68
CA ALA A 70 9.78 45.74 9.72
C ALA A 70 9.32 44.77 10.84
N SER A 71 9.66 43.48 10.82
CA SER A 71 9.40 42.58 11.97
C SER A 71 10.69 42.01 12.55
N LEU A 72 11.15 42.60 13.65
CA LEU A 72 12.29 42.18 14.50
C LEU A 72 12.02 40.84 15.22
N ARG A 73 11.55 39.79 14.54
CA ARG A 73 11.38 38.46 15.14
C ARG A 73 12.61 37.61 14.85
N ALA A 74 13.23 37.10 15.90
CA ALA A 74 14.43 36.28 15.79
C ALA A 74 14.21 35.04 14.90
N ARG A 75 15.10 34.82 13.93
CA ARG A 75 15.17 33.57 13.15
C ARG A 75 15.46 32.41 14.11
N THR A 76 14.83 31.26 13.88
CA THR A 76 15.10 30.06 14.68
C THR A 76 16.31 29.35 14.08
N ILE A 77 17.51 29.68 14.54
CA ILE A 77 18.70 28.88 14.22
C ILE A 77 18.72 27.72 15.24
N PHE A 78 18.48 26.50 14.78
CA PHE A 78 18.73 25.31 15.60
C PHE A 78 20.23 25.04 15.65
N PRO A 79 20.76 24.44 16.74
CA PRO A 79 22.19 24.15 16.86
C PRO A 79 22.70 23.28 15.71
N GLU A 80 24.02 23.37 15.45
CA GLU A 80 24.72 22.70 14.34
C GLU A 80 24.57 21.16 14.33
N ASN A 81 24.19 20.57 15.47
CA ASN A 81 23.88 19.15 15.62
C ASN A 81 22.36 18.95 15.66
N GLN A 82 21.76 18.68 14.49
CA GLN A 82 20.36 18.28 14.37
C GLN A 82 20.01 17.19 15.40
N PHE A 83 18.80 17.26 15.96
CA PHE A 83 18.35 16.44 17.09
C PHE A 83 18.77 14.97 16.97
N THR A 84 19.47 14.46 17.98
CA THR A 84 20.01 13.09 18.01
C THR A 84 19.10 12.13 18.76
N LYS A 85 18.14 12.64 19.54
CA LYS A 85 17.24 11.85 20.39
C LYS A 85 15.88 12.54 20.51
N TYR A 86 14.80 11.80 20.34
CA TYR A 86 13.44 12.27 20.55
C TYR A 86 12.74 11.40 21.59
N VAL A 87 12.19 12.00 22.63
CA VAL A 87 11.36 11.31 23.62
C VAL A 87 9.90 11.69 23.35
N LEU A 88 9.09 10.70 23.01
CA LEU A 88 7.68 10.84 22.73
C LEU A 88 6.88 10.29 23.90
N THR A 89 5.92 11.05 24.39
CA THR A 89 4.94 10.60 25.39
C THR A 89 3.57 10.52 24.74
N PHE A 90 2.94 9.36 24.85
CA PHE A 90 1.60 9.05 24.34
C PHE A 90 0.63 8.97 25.51
N ALA A 91 -0.31 9.92 25.58
CA ALA A 91 -1.35 9.95 26.61
C ALA A 91 -2.73 9.77 25.96
N GLU A 92 -3.49 8.77 26.40
CA GLU A 92 -4.86 8.54 25.88
C GLU A 92 -5.84 9.52 26.54
N THR A 93 -6.73 10.12 25.75
CA THR A 93 -7.54 11.27 26.15
C THR A 93 -8.58 10.94 27.23
N ASN A 94 -9.06 9.70 27.28
CA ASN A 94 -10.03 9.23 28.29
C ASN A 94 -9.36 8.58 29.51
N GLY A 95 -8.05 8.32 29.44
CA GLY A 95 -7.27 7.71 30.53
C GLY A 95 -7.47 6.21 30.68
N ASP A 96 -7.99 5.54 29.64
CA ASP A 96 -8.24 4.09 29.67
C ASP A 96 -6.93 3.27 29.63
N TYR A 97 -5.82 3.90 29.23
CA TYR A 97 -4.50 3.31 29.11
C TYR A 97 -3.45 4.17 29.83
N PRO A 98 -2.41 3.56 30.43
CA PRO A 98 -1.32 4.31 31.02
C PRO A 98 -0.52 5.05 29.94
N ASP A 99 0.06 6.19 30.31
CA ASP A 99 0.97 6.92 29.44
C ASP A 99 2.16 6.05 29.05
N VAL A 100 2.50 6.05 27.77
CA VAL A 100 3.63 5.29 27.22
C VAL A 100 4.68 6.25 26.70
N GLU A 101 5.95 5.98 27.00
CA GLU A 101 7.07 6.74 26.44
C GLU A 101 7.85 5.91 25.42
N ALA A 102 8.28 6.56 24.33
CA ALA A 102 9.17 5.98 23.33
C ALA A 102 10.35 6.91 23.06
N THR A 103 11.54 6.34 22.90
CA THR A 103 12.74 7.09 22.50
C THR A 103 13.10 6.74 21.07
N LEU A 104 13.31 7.76 20.23
CA LEU A 104 13.67 7.62 18.82
C LEU A 104 15.02 8.29 18.54
N THR A 105 15.74 7.77 17.56
CA THR A 105 16.98 8.36 17.01
C THR A 105 16.77 8.93 15.60
N SER A 106 15.55 8.89 15.08
CA SER A 106 15.14 9.39 13.76
C SER A 106 13.90 10.28 13.88
N ALA A 107 13.78 11.24 12.96
CA ALA A 107 12.62 12.15 12.84
C ALA A 107 11.35 11.45 12.31
N THR A 108 11.43 10.17 11.93
CA THR A 108 10.28 9.36 11.50
C THR A 108 10.21 8.06 12.29
N ALA A 109 9.00 7.63 12.62
CA ALA A 109 8.78 6.37 13.33
C ALA A 109 7.40 5.77 13.06
N SER A 110 7.25 4.49 13.36
CA SER A 110 5.96 3.78 13.41
C SER A 110 5.76 3.21 14.81
N VAL A 111 4.60 3.48 15.41
CA VAL A 111 4.24 3.01 16.75
C VAL A 111 2.87 2.36 16.70
N ASP A 112 2.74 1.20 17.34
CA ASP A 112 1.47 0.50 17.48
C ASP A 112 0.82 0.88 18.82
N LEU A 113 -0.39 1.45 18.78
CA LEU A 113 -1.15 1.90 19.94
C LEU A 113 -2.54 1.27 19.95
N PRO A 114 -3.17 1.07 21.13
CA PRO A 114 -4.57 0.70 21.21
C PRO A 114 -5.48 1.72 20.50
N PRO A 115 -6.67 1.29 20.01
CA PRO A 115 -7.64 2.19 19.42
C PRO A 115 -8.10 3.22 20.46
N GLY A 116 -8.06 4.50 20.11
CA GLY A 116 -8.30 5.60 21.05
C GLY A 116 -7.91 6.95 20.47
N THR A 117 -8.10 8.01 21.24
CA THR A 117 -7.67 9.36 20.86
C THR A 117 -6.48 9.74 21.71
N TRP A 118 -5.34 10.02 21.07
CA TRP A 118 -4.06 10.19 21.74
C TRP A 118 -3.59 11.64 21.69
N LYS A 119 -3.08 12.13 22.81
CA LYS A 119 -2.25 13.33 22.88
C LYS A 119 -0.80 12.88 22.83
N ILE A 120 -0.09 13.36 21.81
CA ILE A 120 1.32 13.04 21.61
C ILE A 120 2.13 14.29 21.95
N THR A 121 3.11 14.15 22.83
CA THR A 121 4.09 15.21 23.11
C THR A 121 5.48 14.70 22.77
N VAL A 122 6.31 15.60 22.25
CA VAL A 122 7.66 15.28 21.78
C VAL A 122 8.63 16.20 22.49
N LYS A 123 9.70 15.64 23.02
CA LYS A 123 10.89 16.34 23.50
C LYS A 123 12.06 15.94 22.61
N ALA A 124 12.66 16.90 21.93
CA ALA A 124 13.76 16.68 20.99
C ALA A 124 15.06 17.21 21.59
N TYR A 125 16.09 16.37 21.58
CA TYR A 125 17.37 16.61 22.25
C TYR A 125 18.49 16.69 21.23
N ALA A 126 19.36 17.69 21.37
CA ALA A 126 20.66 17.74 20.70
C ALA A 126 21.71 17.21 21.69
N GLY A 127 22.22 16.00 21.43
CA GLY A 127 22.93 15.22 22.45
C GLY A 127 21.99 14.87 23.61
N ASP A 128 22.34 15.33 24.81
CA ASP A 128 21.56 15.12 26.04
C ASP A 128 20.74 16.34 26.48
N ILE A 129 20.81 17.45 25.74
CA ILE A 129 20.19 18.71 26.13
C ILE A 129 18.88 18.89 25.35
N LEU A 130 17.82 19.26 26.07
CA LEU A 130 16.48 19.47 25.50
C LEU A 130 16.47 20.77 24.68
N SER A 131 16.26 20.64 23.36
CA SER A 131 16.37 21.76 22.42
C SER A 131 15.09 22.03 21.63
N GLY A 132 14.16 21.07 21.61
CA GLY A 132 12.90 21.23 20.91
C GLY A 132 11.74 20.53 21.59
N THR A 133 10.53 21.02 21.35
CA THR A 133 9.30 20.40 21.79
C THR A 133 8.25 20.42 20.69
N GLY A 134 7.41 19.39 20.63
CA GLY A 134 6.27 19.36 19.71
C GLY A 134 5.07 18.72 20.37
N ALA A 135 3.88 18.98 19.85
CA ALA A 135 2.67 18.31 20.32
C ALA A 135 1.65 18.13 19.20
N ALA A 136 0.94 17.01 19.25
CA ALA A 136 -0.25 16.75 18.45
C ALA A 136 -1.38 16.30 19.38
N PRO A 137 -2.33 17.20 19.72
CA PRO A 137 -3.49 16.82 20.49
C PRO A 137 -4.52 16.11 19.59
N GLY A 138 -5.22 15.11 20.14
CA GLY A 138 -6.42 14.57 19.50
C GLY A 138 -6.16 13.64 18.31
N VAL A 139 -5.06 12.88 18.31
CA VAL A 139 -4.70 11.97 17.21
C VAL A 139 -5.53 10.69 17.28
N PRO A 140 -6.44 10.42 16.32
CA PRO A 140 -7.27 9.22 16.37
C PRO A 140 -6.48 8.00 15.87
N VAL A 141 -6.44 6.94 16.68
CA VAL A 141 -5.89 5.63 16.32
C VAL A 141 -7.04 4.64 16.24
N LYS A 142 -7.13 3.90 15.14
CA LYS A 142 -8.18 2.88 14.91
C LYS A 142 -7.53 1.51 14.69
N ALA A 143 -8.17 0.45 15.17
CA ALA A 143 -7.69 -0.91 14.96
C ALA A 143 -7.54 -1.20 13.46
N ALA A 144 -6.42 -1.84 13.08
CA ALA A 144 -6.13 -2.27 11.70
C ALA A 144 -6.17 -1.16 10.61
N SER A 145 -6.15 0.12 11.00
CA SER A 145 -6.12 1.26 10.07
C SER A 145 -4.83 2.07 10.28
N PRO A 146 -4.00 2.26 9.25
CA PRO A 146 -2.81 3.11 9.38
C PRO A 146 -3.24 4.57 9.49
N ALA A 147 -2.80 5.23 10.56
CA ALA A 147 -2.92 6.67 10.76
C ALA A 147 -1.56 7.33 10.54
N SER A 148 -1.55 8.60 10.12
CA SER A 148 -0.32 9.39 10.00
C SER A 148 -0.49 10.73 10.71
N VAL A 149 0.55 11.17 11.41
CA VAL A 149 0.60 12.49 12.06
C VAL A 149 1.91 13.19 11.74
N ARG A 150 1.81 14.48 11.43
CA ARG A 150 2.97 15.38 11.31
C ARG A 150 3.02 16.27 12.53
N ILE A 151 4.15 16.29 13.22
CA ILE A 151 4.36 17.10 14.42
C ILE A 151 5.45 18.11 14.11
N ARG A 152 5.10 19.40 14.13
CA ARG A 152 6.10 20.47 14.04
C ARG A 152 6.83 20.61 15.36
N LEU A 153 8.14 20.71 15.28
CA LEU A 153 8.99 20.97 16.44
C LEU A 153 9.21 22.49 16.58
N ASP A 154 8.91 22.98 17.77
CA ASP A 154 9.22 24.33 18.22
C ASP A 154 10.47 24.31 19.09
N ARG A 155 11.20 25.44 19.13
CA ARG A 155 12.36 25.60 20.04
C ARG A 155 11.93 25.48 21.50
N TYR A 156 12.73 24.78 22.30
CA TYR A 156 12.51 24.72 23.74
C TYR A 156 12.84 26.08 24.38
N ARG A 157 11.94 26.63 25.21
CA ARG A 157 12.09 27.95 25.87
C ARG A 157 12.27 27.84 27.39
N GLY A 158 12.60 26.65 27.91
CA GLY A 158 12.82 26.48 29.34
C GLY A 158 14.00 27.32 29.80
N MET A 159 13.78 28.16 30.81
CA MET A 159 14.83 28.93 31.46
C MET A 159 15.52 28.03 32.49
N ASP A 160 16.31 27.07 32.03
CA ASP A 160 17.31 26.47 32.91
C ASP A 160 18.39 27.53 33.11
N SER A 161 18.74 27.87 34.35
CA SER A 161 19.63 29.00 34.69
C SER A 161 21.09 28.83 34.25
N GLU A 162 21.38 27.82 33.43
CA GLU A 162 22.73 27.57 32.93
C GLU A 162 22.97 28.42 31.66
N PRO A 163 24.08 29.17 31.60
CA PRO A 163 24.43 29.91 30.39
C PRO A 163 24.67 28.93 29.22
N GLY A 164 24.37 29.39 28.02
CA GLY A 164 24.82 28.75 26.79
C GLY A 164 26.07 29.44 26.26
N LYS A 165 26.60 28.92 25.15
CA LYS A 165 27.75 29.50 24.46
C LYS A 165 27.33 29.97 23.07
N LEU A 166 27.68 31.19 22.70
CA LEU A 166 27.48 31.74 21.36
C LEU A 166 28.81 31.73 20.62
N SER A 167 28.98 30.89 19.60
CA SER A 167 30.14 30.88 18.70
C SER A 167 29.78 31.45 17.33
N TRP A 168 30.80 31.71 16.51
CA TRP A 168 30.61 32.21 15.16
C TRP A 168 31.66 31.68 14.19
N ASN A 169 31.23 31.51 12.96
CA ASN A 169 32.03 31.21 11.78
C ASN A 169 31.69 32.26 10.72
N ILE A 170 32.55 33.27 10.57
CA ILE A 170 32.31 34.41 9.69
C ILE A 170 33.36 34.39 8.60
N THR A 171 32.92 34.32 7.35
CA THR A 171 33.79 34.42 6.18
C THR A 171 33.63 35.79 5.55
N PHE A 172 34.70 36.39 5.04
CA PHE A 172 34.64 37.65 4.27
C PHE A 172 35.70 37.66 3.16
N PRO A 173 35.57 38.55 2.16
CA PRO A 173 36.47 38.58 0.99
C PRO A 173 37.93 38.87 1.35
N ASP A 174 38.84 38.56 0.43
CA ASP A 174 40.27 38.85 0.59
C ASP A 174 40.52 40.37 0.70
N GLY A 175 41.05 40.82 1.84
CA GLY A 175 41.28 42.25 2.08
C GLY A 175 41.82 42.56 3.47
N SER A 176 41.99 43.86 3.74
CA SER A 176 42.38 44.40 5.05
C SER A 176 41.17 45.10 5.67
N TYR A 177 40.83 44.66 6.88
CA TYR A 177 39.64 45.08 7.61
C TYR A 177 40.07 45.63 8.97
N GLY A 178 39.28 46.55 9.53
CA GLY A 178 39.67 47.25 10.75
C GLY A 178 38.49 47.67 11.60
N GLY A 179 38.46 47.21 12.86
CA GLY A 179 37.42 47.57 13.83
C GLY A 179 36.12 46.82 13.60
N ASN A 180 36.22 45.53 13.27
CA ASN A 180 35.11 44.62 13.09
C ASN A 180 34.48 44.28 14.45
N THR A 181 33.16 44.30 14.54
CA THR A 181 32.45 44.06 15.81
C THR A 181 31.28 43.10 15.67
N LEU A 182 31.09 42.24 16.67
CA LEU A 182 29.87 41.47 16.90
C LEU A 182 29.19 41.99 18.17
N ARG A 183 27.97 42.52 18.04
CA ARG A 183 27.14 42.96 19.17
C ARG A 183 26.04 41.96 19.43
N VAL A 184 25.82 41.65 20.70
CA VAL A 184 24.69 40.84 21.14
C VAL A 184 23.68 41.75 21.85
N LEU A 185 22.46 41.81 21.33
CA LEU A 185 21.41 42.72 21.76
C LEU A 185 20.23 41.91 22.31
N ASP A 186 19.52 42.47 23.28
CA ASP A 186 18.26 41.93 23.78
C ASP A 186 17.06 42.31 22.87
N GLY A 187 15.85 41.98 23.31
CA GLY A 187 14.61 42.28 22.59
C GLY A 187 14.28 43.77 22.46
N ASP A 188 14.90 44.62 23.28
CA ASP A 188 14.74 46.08 23.28
C ASP A 188 15.88 46.78 22.50
N GLY A 189 16.89 46.02 22.05
CA GLY A 189 18.02 46.50 21.26
C GLY A 189 19.22 46.96 22.10
N GLU A 190 19.24 46.63 23.39
CA GLU A 190 20.31 47.00 24.32
C GLU A 190 21.38 45.90 24.41
N GLU A 191 22.64 46.28 24.66
CA GLU A 191 23.77 45.34 24.72
C GLU A 191 23.70 44.44 25.96
N VAL A 192 23.83 43.13 25.73
CA VAL A 192 23.76 42.12 26.79
C VAL A 192 25.16 41.78 27.30
N ALA A 193 25.30 41.60 28.62
CA ALA A 193 26.54 41.14 29.21
C ALA A 193 26.89 39.71 28.73
N ILE A 194 28.13 39.53 28.29
CA ILE A 194 28.71 38.24 27.89
C ILE A 194 29.96 37.96 28.73
N THR A 195 30.31 36.69 28.90
CA THR A 195 31.49 36.24 29.66
C THR A 195 32.28 35.21 28.86
N GLY A 196 33.58 35.06 29.11
CA GLY A 196 34.49 34.16 28.36
C GLY A 196 35.90 34.73 28.38
N ASP A 197 36.91 33.95 27.98
CA ASP A 197 38.33 34.37 28.01
C ASP A 197 38.52 35.70 27.26
N ASP A 198 38.61 36.81 28.02
CA ASP A 198 38.81 38.21 27.57
C ASP A 198 37.78 38.82 26.59
N LEU A 199 36.55 38.29 26.51
CA LEU A 199 35.49 38.85 25.66
C LEU A 199 34.59 39.86 26.39
N THR A 200 34.31 41.00 25.74
CA THR A 200 33.30 42.00 26.16
C THR A 200 32.37 42.32 24.99
N ASN A 201 31.11 42.66 25.24
CA ASN A 201 30.18 43.12 24.21
C ASN A 201 30.32 44.65 24.02
N PRO A 202 30.55 45.19 22.81
CA PRO A 202 30.78 44.53 21.51
C PRO A 202 32.05 43.69 21.45
N ILE A 203 31.92 42.45 20.96
CA ILE A 203 33.04 41.55 20.72
C ILE A 203 33.86 42.12 19.56
N GLN A 204 35.14 42.38 19.80
CA GLN A 204 36.06 42.77 18.74
C GLN A 204 36.44 41.52 17.96
N LEU A 205 36.12 41.52 16.67
CA LEU A 205 36.48 40.46 15.75
C LEU A 205 37.86 40.75 15.15
N GLY A 206 38.60 39.70 14.80
CA GLY A 206 39.89 39.85 14.13
C GLY A 206 39.80 40.67 12.85
N ASP A 207 40.93 41.27 12.50
CA ASP A 207 41.08 42.10 11.30
C ASP A 207 41.60 41.27 10.09
N GLU A 208 41.84 39.96 10.29
CA GLU A 208 42.43 39.04 9.31
C GLU A 208 41.40 38.27 8.47
N SER A 209 41.55 38.32 7.14
CA SER A 209 40.80 37.56 6.14
C SER A 209 41.37 36.14 5.93
N PRO A 210 40.59 35.14 5.48
CA PRO A 210 39.19 35.23 5.01
C PRO A 210 38.15 34.63 5.96
N ALA A 211 38.53 34.08 7.11
CA ALA A 211 37.60 33.44 8.02
C ALA A 211 37.98 33.65 9.48
N LEU A 212 36.97 33.99 10.29
CA LEU A 212 37.06 34.09 11.74
C LEU A 212 36.19 33.01 12.36
N ASN A 213 36.84 32.10 13.08
CA ASN A 213 36.22 31.01 13.82
C ASN A 213 36.61 31.13 15.28
N GLU A 214 35.65 31.36 16.17
CA GLU A 214 35.90 31.48 17.60
C GLU A 214 35.12 30.46 18.41
N ALA A 215 35.73 29.99 19.49
CA ALA A 215 35.11 29.01 20.38
C ALA A 215 33.86 29.56 21.10
N GLY A 216 33.65 30.89 21.08
CA GLY A 216 32.43 31.57 21.48
C GLY A 216 32.45 32.25 22.86
N ALA A 217 31.42 33.03 23.15
CA ALA A 217 31.19 33.71 24.43
C ALA A 217 30.05 33.03 25.22
N ASP A 218 30.22 32.88 26.52
CA ASP A 218 29.15 32.44 27.43
C ASP A 218 28.14 33.57 27.63
N ILE A 219 26.86 33.24 27.49
CA ILE A 219 25.74 34.17 27.64
C ILE A 219 24.55 33.43 28.23
N ALA A 220 23.73 34.12 29.02
CA ALA A 220 22.50 33.52 29.55
C ALA A 220 21.67 32.92 28.42
N SER A 221 21.09 31.73 28.63
CA SER A 221 20.21 31.14 27.62
C SER A 221 19.02 32.05 27.33
N GLY A 222 18.68 32.26 26.06
CA GLY A 222 17.68 33.27 25.70
C GLY A 222 17.59 33.58 24.22
N GLU A 223 16.67 34.47 23.87
CA GLU A 223 16.57 35.04 22.51
C GLU A 223 17.35 36.36 22.45
N TYR A 224 18.22 36.47 21.46
CA TYR A 224 19.04 37.64 21.23
C TYR A 224 19.01 38.04 19.76
N LEU A 225 19.39 39.28 19.50
CA LEU A 225 19.69 39.80 18.18
C LEU A 225 21.20 39.99 18.10
N VAL A 226 21.82 39.48 17.04
CA VAL A 226 23.25 39.63 16.80
C VAL A 226 23.47 40.56 15.62
N GLU A 227 24.21 41.63 15.88
CA GLU A 227 24.66 42.58 14.86
C GLU A 227 26.13 42.33 14.55
N LEU A 228 26.42 41.93 13.31
CA LEU A 228 27.78 41.84 12.77
C LEU A 228 28.05 43.10 11.97
N ARG A 229 29.14 43.79 12.28
CA ARG A 229 29.62 44.93 11.51
C ARG A 229 31.05 44.67 11.08
N ILE A 230 31.25 44.51 9.78
CA ILE A 230 32.57 44.32 9.16
C ILE A 230 32.92 45.60 8.42
N LYS A 231 34.12 46.14 8.65
CA LYS A 231 34.54 47.43 8.09
C LYS A 231 35.84 47.25 7.30
N SER A 232 35.83 47.64 6.03
CA SER A 232 37.04 47.67 5.21
C SER A 232 37.91 48.89 5.57
N ASP A 233 39.21 48.82 5.29
CA ASP A 233 40.14 49.95 5.46
C ASP A 233 39.77 51.19 4.64
N ALA A 234 38.96 51.01 3.59
CA ALA A 234 38.38 52.11 2.81
C ALA A 234 37.28 52.88 3.56
N GLY A 235 36.89 52.43 4.76
CA GLY A 235 35.90 53.07 5.61
C GLY A 235 34.46 52.59 5.38
N THR A 236 34.23 51.67 4.44
CA THR A 236 32.89 51.13 4.14
C THR A 236 32.56 49.97 5.09
N ALA A 237 31.36 49.97 5.66
CA ALA A 237 30.92 48.95 6.61
C ALA A 237 29.76 48.12 6.06
N ALA A 238 29.90 46.79 6.07
CA ALA A 238 28.83 45.84 5.89
C ALA A 238 28.20 45.52 7.25
N THR A 239 26.86 45.59 7.38
CA THR A 239 26.16 45.26 8.62
C THR A 239 25.16 44.15 8.38
N TRP A 240 25.18 43.12 9.22
CA TRP A 240 24.22 42.03 9.21
C TRP A 240 23.54 41.94 10.58
N LEU A 241 22.23 41.75 10.59
CA LEU A 241 21.43 41.63 11.79
C LEU A 241 20.65 40.32 11.73
N GLY A 242 20.83 39.45 12.73
CA GLY A 242 20.19 38.14 12.78
C GLY A 242 19.74 37.77 14.17
N GLY A 243 18.56 37.17 14.29
CA GLY A 243 18.10 36.64 15.57
C GLY A 243 18.70 35.27 15.86
N VAL A 244 19.07 35.05 17.10
CA VAL A 244 19.65 33.80 17.60
C VAL A 244 18.96 33.37 18.89
N HIS A 245 18.84 32.06 19.10
CA HIS A 245 18.47 31.50 20.40
C HIS A 245 19.67 30.75 20.98
N VAL A 246 20.10 31.15 22.17
CA VAL A 246 21.20 30.51 22.90
C VAL A 246 20.59 29.49 23.86
N TYR A 247 20.95 28.22 23.68
CA TYR A 247 20.43 27.11 24.48
C TYR A 247 21.30 26.90 25.72
N PRO A 248 20.72 26.57 26.88
CA PRO A 248 21.49 26.27 28.08
C PRO A 248 22.53 25.16 27.83
N GLY A 249 23.77 25.36 28.26
CA GLY A 249 24.84 24.35 28.18
C GLY A 249 25.25 23.91 26.76
N GLN A 250 24.79 24.60 25.71
CA GLN A 250 25.15 24.30 24.32
C GLN A 250 25.84 25.46 23.63
N THR A 251 26.63 25.11 22.62
CA THR A 251 27.17 26.06 21.66
C THR A 251 26.17 26.29 20.52
N THR A 252 25.69 27.52 20.38
CA THR A 252 24.98 27.99 19.19
C THR A 252 25.98 28.71 18.28
N THR A 253 26.24 28.15 17.10
CA THR A 253 27.14 28.75 16.09
C THR A 253 26.35 29.63 15.11
N ILE A 254 26.78 30.89 14.95
CA ILE A 254 26.32 31.76 13.86
C ILE A 254 27.27 31.62 12.67
N THR A 255 26.74 31.24 11.51
CA THR A 255 27.52 31.18 10.26
C THR A 255 27.09 32.29 9.31
N ARG A 256 28.02 33.13 8.86
CA ARG A 256 27.76 34.20 7.89
C ARG A 256 28.92 34.40 6.91
N ASP A 257 28.62 34.27 5.63
CA ASP A 257 29.55 34.60 4.55
C ASP A 257 29.24 36.01 4.01
N PHE A 258 30.19 36.93 4.12
CA PHE A 258 30.21 38.22 3.46
C PHE A 258 30.90 38.10 2.10
N THR A 259 30.37 38.82 1.12
CA THR A 259 30.87 38.94 -0.24
C THR A 259 31.29 40.39 -0.52
N ASP A 260 32.02 40.65 -1.59
CA ASP A 260 32.33 42.03 -2.03
C ASP A 260 31.05 42.88 -2.20
N GLY A 261 29.93 42.22 -2.52
CA GLY A 261 28.62 42.83 -2.62
C GLY A 261 28.13 43.51 -1.34
N ASP A 262 28.48 42.97 -0.17
CA ASP A 262 28.01 43.46 1.13
C ASP A 262 28.70 44.79 1.55
N PHE A 263 29.78 45.20 0.86
CA PHE A 263 30.58 46.41 1.17
C PHE A 263 30.38 47.56 0.17
N ASN A 264 29.36 47.51 -0.69
CA ASN A 264 29.16 48.56 -1.69
C ASN A 264 28.57 49.84 -1.08
N VAL A 265 29.26 50.98 -1.27
CA VAL A 265 28.64 52.30 -1.05
C VAL A 265 27.58 52.50 -2.12
N GLU A 266 26.34 52.76 -1.71
CA GLU A 266 25.23 53.01 -2.62
C GLU A 266 25.02 54.52 -2.85
N VAL A 267 24.78 54.93 -4.09
CA VAL A 267 24.39 56.30 -4.46
C VAL A 267 22.87 56.34 -4.65
N PRO A 268 22.14 57.26 -4.01
CA PRO A 268 20.71 57.40 -4.22
C PRO A 268 20.45 58.04 -5.59
N VAL A 269 19.57 57.41 -6.36
CA VAL A 269 18.96 57.93 -7.58
C VAL A 269 17.49 58.23 -7.31
N TYR A 270 17.12 59.48 -7.54
CA TYR A 270 15.76 59.97 -7.32
C TYR A 270 15.00 60.03 -8.64
N GLY A 271 13.70 59.75 -8.58
CA GLY A 271 12.85 59.90 -9.74
C GLY A 271 11.38 59.89 -9.40
N THR A 272 10.59 60.15 -10.44
CA THR A 272 9.14 60.12 -10.38
C THR A 272 8.61 59.07 -11.33
N VAL A 273 7.49 58.47 -10.95
CA VAL A 273 6.76 57.49 -11.75
C VAL A 273 5.39 58.04 -12.04
N THR A 274 5.06 58.16 -13.32
CA THR A 274 3.68 58.39 -13.74
C THR A 274 3.09 57.09 -14.25
N THR A 275 1.86 56.81 -13.84
CA THR A 275 1.06 55.73 -14.37
C THR A 275 -0.17 56.37 -14.99
N GLY A 276 -0.46 56.09 -16.27
CA GLY A 276 -1.74 56.47 -16.89
C GLY A 276 -2.95 55.83 -16.19
N ALA A 277 -4.07 55.65 -16.91
CA ALA A 277 -5.34 55.15 -16.37
C ALA A 277 -5.35 53.64 -15.97
N VAL A 278 -4.24 53.12 -15.45
CA VAL A 278 -4.06 51.73 -15.00
C VAL A 278 -4.21 51.66 -13.48
N ASP A 279 -5.04 50.75 -12.99
CA ASP A 279 -5.29 50.55 -11.56
C ASP A 279 -4.14 49.71 -10.94
N VAL A 280 -3.12 50.40 -10.40
CA VAL A 280 -1.86 49.81 -9.91
C VAL A 280 -1.88 49.66 -8.39
N VAL A 281 -1.66 48.44 -7.90
CA VAL A 281 -1.61 48.04 -6.48
C VAL A 281 -0.23 48.31 -5.86
N SER A 282 0.85 48.04 -6.59
CA SER A 282 2.20 48.40 -6.14
C SER A 282 3.13 48.69 -7.30
N ARG A 283 4.18 49.47 -7.04
CA ARG A 283 5.13 49.95 -8.04
C ARG A 283 6.53 49.76 -7.48
N THR A 284 7.41 49.17 -8.26
CA THR A 284 8.81 48.94 -7.92
C THR A 284 9.67 49.36 -9.11
N VAL A 285 10.64 50.23 -8.91
CA VAL A 285 11.69 50.49 -9.91
C VAL A 285 12.82 49.50 -9.67
N GLU A 286 13.23 48.80 -10.72
CA GLU A 286 14.31 47.83 -10.74
C GLU A 286 15.49 48.41 -11.54
N ALA A 287 16.71 48.32 -11.02
CA ALA A 287 17.94 48.64 -11.76
C ALA A 287 18.66 47.36 -12.17
N PHE A 288 19.19 47.33 -13.38
CA PHE A 288 19.97 46.22 -13.94
C PHE A 288 21.35 46.67 -14.39
N SER A 289 22.32 45.75 -14.38
CA SER A 289 23.68 46.02 -14.86
C SER A 289 23.80 46.15 -16.37
N ASP A 290 22.80 45.67 -17.13
CA ASP A 290 22.77 45.72 -18.59
C ASP A 290 21.35 45.91 -19.15
N GLU A 291 21.28 46.24 -20.43
CA GLU A 291 20.03 46.44 -21.18
C GLU A 291 19.22 45.14 -21.36
N ALA A 292 19.85 43.98 -21.20
CA ALA A 292 19.19 42.69 -21.28
C ALA A 292 18.45 42.31 -19.97
N CYS A 293 18.55 43.14 -18.93
CA CYS A 293 18.07 42.86 -17.58
C CYS A 293 18.64 41.55 -17.01
N SER A 294 19.90 41.22 -17.29
CA SER A 294 20.50 39.93 -16.87
C SER A 294 20.76 39.86 -15.37
N THR A 295 21.19 40.96 -14.76
CA THR A 295 21.57 41.03 -13.33
C THR A 295 20.90 42.22 -12.67
N LEU A 296 20.05 41.94 -11.68
CA LEU A 296 19.37 42.95 -10.87
C LEU A 296 20.36 43.54 -9.84
N VAL A 297 20.53 44.86 -9.85
CA VAL A 297 21.52 45.58 -9.02
C VAL A 297 20.89 46.49 -7.96
N GLY A 298 19.58 46.71 -8.00
CA GLY A 298 18.86 47.48 -6.98
C GLY A 298 17.35 47.51 -7.23
N THR A 299 16.57 47.73 -6.17
CA THR A 299 15.10 47.94 -6.27
C THR A 299 14.60 49.01 -5.31
N SER A 300 13.55 49.73 -5.70
CA SER A 300 12.86 50.69 -4.82
C SER A 300 11.38 50.64 -5.06
N THR A 301 10.60 50.58 -3.98
CA THR A 301 9.15 50.82 -4.04
C THR A 301 8.88 52.30 -4.36
N VAL A 302 7.80 52.58 -5.09
CA VAL A 302 7.34 53.95 -5.36
C VAL A 302 6.27 54.32 -4.34
N VAL A 303 6.44 55.47 -3.68
CA VAL A 303 5.48 56.05 -2.72
C VAL A 303 5.08 57.43 -3.21
N ASP A 304 3.78 57.72 -3.29
CA ASP A 304 3.22 58.99 -3.77
C ASP A 304 3.77 59.47 -5.14
N GLY A 305 4.09 58.52 -6.02
CA GLY A 305 4.63 58.79 -7.36
C GLY A 305 6.12 59.12 -7.41
N ALA A 306 6.85 58.98 -6.29
CA ALA A 306 8.29 59.17 -6.20
C ALA A 306 9.01 57.89 -5.73
N TYR A 307 10.28 57.73 -6.10
CA TYR A 307 11.14 56.66 -5.62
C TYR A 307 12.55 57.17 -5.29
N THR A 308 13.22 56.47 -4.38
CA THR A 308 14.65 56.65 -4.08
C THR A 308 15.32 55.30 -4.21
N LEU A 309 16.04 55.10 -5.30
CA LEU A 309 16.71 53.86 -5.63
C LEU A 309 18.19 53.95 -5.30
N PHE A 310 18.65 53.07 -4.43
CA PHE A 310 20.06 52.99 -4.07
C PHE A 310 20.78 52.07 -5.05
N ILE A 311 21.85 52.58 -5.67
CA ILE A 311 22.64 51.86 -6.67
C ILE A 311 24.07 51.71 -6.18
N PRO A 312 24.64 50.49 -6.18
CA PRO A 312 26.04 50.26 -5.84
C PRO A 312 27.01 51.06 -6.74
N THR A 313 28.00 51.72 -6.14
CA THR A 313 29.02 52.54 -6.85
C THR A 313 29.94 51.74 -7.78
N ASN A 314 29.97 50.41 -7.66
CA ASN A 314 30.75 49.51 -8.53
C ASN A 314 30.10 49.30 -9.92
N HIS A 315 28.89 49.80 -10.16
CA HIS A 315 28.23 49.77 -11.46
C HIS A 315 28.27 51.14 -12.14
N ALA A 316 29.26 51.40 -13.00
CA ALA A 316 29.40 52.69 -13.69
C ALA A 316 28.16 53.13 -14.49
N GLN A 317 27.37 52.16 -14.98
CA GLN A 317 26.09 52.38 -15.63
C GLN A 317 25.04 51.35 -15.18
N VAL A 318 23.79 51.78 -15.09
CA VAL A 318 22.64 50.89 -14.87
C VAL A 318 21.46 51.19 -15.80
N TYR A 319 20.56 50.24 -15.93
CA TYR A 319 19.34 50.33 -16.73
C TYR A 319 18.13 50.18 -15.84
N LEU A 320 17.21 51.14 -15.88
CA LEU A 320 15.99 51.09 -15.06
C LEU A 320 14.83 50.46 -15.82
N ARG A 321 14.01 49.74 -15.06
CA ARG A 321 12.74 49.19 -15.48
C ARG A 321 11.71 49.38 -14.38
N LEU A 322 10.56 49.95 -14.71
CA LEU A 322 9.44 50.04 -13.77
C LEU A 322 8.66 48.72 -13.80
N LYS A 323 8.49 48.09 -12.65
CA LYS A 323 7.62 46.96 -12.39
C LYS A 323 6.36 47.43 -11.66
N ALA A 324 5.19 47.16 -12.20
CA ALA A 324 3.91 47.51 -11.60
C ALA A 324 3.07 46.26 -11.38
N VAL A 325 2.55 46.07 -10.16
CA VAL A 325 1.53 45.06 -9.86
C VAL A 325 0.17 45.72 -9.96
N ILE A 326 -0.72 45.22 -10.81
CA ILE A 326 -2.07 45.77 -10.97
C ILE A 326 -3.12 45.00 -10.15
N SER A 327 -4.31 45.58 -10.05
CA SER A 327 -5.47 44.93 -9.43
C SER A 327 -5.72 43.55 -10.06
N GLY A 328 -5.51 42.47 -9.30
CA GLY A 328 -5.50 41.07 -9.78
C GLY A 328 -4.15 40.35 -9.75
N GLY A 329 -3.05 41.02 -9.39
CA GLY A 329 -1.75 40.37 -9.11
C GLY A 329 -0.84 40.16 -10.32
N ALA A 330 -1.24 40.58 -11.52
CA ALA A 330 -0.38 40.57 -12.71
C ALA A 330 0.72 41.65 -12.63
N ILE A 331 1.89 41.37 -13.18
CA ILE A 331 3.10 42.20 -13.09
C ILE A 331 3.45 42.79 -14.46
N ILE A 332 3.29 44.10 -14.65
CA ILE A 332 3.66 44.83 -15.88
C ILE A 332 5.08 45.38 -15.73
N TYR A 333 5.84 45.40 -16.82
CA TYR A 333 7.13 46.09 -16.89
C TYR A 333 7.06 47.24 -17.91
N SER A 334 7.71 48.36 -17.64
CA SER A 334 7.96 49.39 -18.67
C SER A 334 9.01 48.90 -19.68
N SER A 335 9.13 49.61 -20.80
CA SER A 335 10.36 49.56 -21.58
C SER A 335 11.57 49.96 -20.72
N ILE A 336 12.73 49.40 -21.06
CA ILE A 336 13.98 49.70 -20.38
C ILE A 336 14.45 51.08 -20.84
N GLY A 337 14.76 51.97 -19.90
CA GLY A 337 15.27 53.31 -20.19
C GLY A 337 16.72 53.30 -20.70
N SER A 338 17.21 54.44 -21.17
CA SER A 338 18.64 54.60 -21.50
C SER A 338 19.53 54.40 -20.26
N ALA A 339 20.77 53.95 -20.48
CA ALA A 339 21.76 53.75 -19.43
C ALA A 339 21.99 55.02 -18.59
N ILE A 340 21.96 54.86 -17.27
CA ILE A 340 22.19 55.93 -16.29
C ILE A 340 23.60 55.77 -15.74
N THR A 341 24.39 56.84 -15.81
CA THR A 341 25.72 56.86 -15.19
C THR A 341 25.60 57.12 -13.69
N THR A 342 26.13 56.23 -12.86
CA THR A 342 26.08 56.36 -11.40
C THR A 342 27.04 57.46 -10.92
N GLY A 343 26.57 58.39 -10.09
CA GLY A 343 27.39 59.46 -9.50
C GLY A 343 27.31 60.83 -10.19
N THR A 344 26.58 60.97 -11.31
CA THR A 344 26.40 62.27 -12.03
C THR A 344 24.94 62.72 -12.13
N ALA A 345 23.98 61.92 -11.65
CA ALA A 345 22.55 62.22 -11.74
C ALA A 345 22.14 63.31 -10.74
N THR A 346 22.17 64.58 -11.16
CA THR A 346 21.67 65.72 -10.37
C THR A 346 20.22 66.11 -10.71
N ALA A 347 19.55 65.40 -11.64
CA ALA A 347 18.17 65.66 -12.07
C ALA A 347 17.28 64.42 -11.85
N PRO A 348 15.99 64.59 -11.46
CA PRO A 348 15.06 63.48 -11.27
C PRO A 348 14.85 62.68 -12.57
N ILE A 349 14.87 61.36 -12.48
CA ILE A 349 14.68 60.47 -13.64
C ILE A 349 13.23 59.98 -13.70
N GLU A 350 12.51 60.44 -14.71
CA GLU A 350 11.13 60.05 -14.96
C GLU A 350 11.06 58.65 -15.60
N GLN A 351 10.19 57.78 -15.07
CA GLN A 351 9.89 56.46 -15.64
C GLN A 351 8.41 56.39 -16.00
N ASN A 352 8.10 56.11 -17.26
CA ASN A 352 6.74 56.14 -17.81
C ASN A 352 6.34 54.76 -18.36
N LEU A 353 5.08 54.36 -18.11
CA LEU A 353 4.46 53.14 -18.64
C LEU A 353 3.71 53.36 -19.97
N ASP A 354 3.69 54.58 -20.50
CA ASP A 354 2.75 55.01 -21.55
C ASP A 354 3.14 54.64 -22.99
N GLY A 355 4.16 53.78 -23.21
CA GLY A 355 4.74 53.53 -24.54
C GLY A 355 4.39 52.19 -25.22
N GLU A 356 4.06 51.15 -24.46
CA GLU A 356 3.76 49.81 -25.01
C GLU A 356 2.38 49.40 -24.50
N THR A 357 1.42 49.24 -25.40
CA THR A 357 0.06 48.81 -25.04
C THR A 357 0.09 47.34 -24.64
N TYR A 358 0.41 47.05 -23.37
CA TYR A 358 0.34 45.70 -22.83
C TYR A 358 -1.12 45.30 -22.64
N THR A 359 -1.66 44.64 -23.66
CA THR A 359 -3.00 44.06 -23.57
C THR A 359 -2.96 42.86 -22.64
N ILE A 360 -3.55 43.03 -21.47
CA ILE A 360 -3.73 41.98 -20.48
C ILE A 360 -4.97 41.17 -20.86
N TYR A 361 -4.81 39.85 -20.89
CA TYR A 361 -5.91 38.94 -21.17
C TYR A 361 -6.33 38.23 -19.89
N ALA A 362 -7.64 38.25 -19.62
CA ALA A 362 -8.22 37.60 -18.46
C ALA A 362 -8.03 36.07 -18.53
N ILE A 363 -7.82 35.46 -17.37
CA ILE A 363 -7.85 34.01 -17.16
C ILE A 363 -9.04 33.72 -16.25
N ILE A 364 -9.99 32.95 -16.75
CA ILE A 364 -11.20 32.55 -16.04
C ILE A 364 -11.05 31.08 -15.68
N THR A 365 -11.25 30.71 -14.43
CA THR A 365 -11.32 29.30 -14.03
C THR A 365 -12.79 28.87 -13.91
N THR A 366 -13.12 27.69 -14.42
CA THR A 366 -14.46 27.12 -14.31
C THR A 366 -14.40 25.66 -13.87
N ASN A 367 -15.38 25.25 -13.07
CA ASN A 367 -15.58 23.86 -12.67
C ASN A 367 -16.95 23.38 -13.18
N PRO A 368 -17.01 22.71 -14.35
CA PRO A 368 -18.26 22.23 -14.92
C PRO A 368 -18.72 20.88 -14.36
N GLY A 369 -17.99 20.27 -13.42
CA GLY A 369 -18.25 18.93 -12.90
C GLY A 369 -19.22 18.86 -11.72
N THR A 370 -19.55 17.64 -11.30
CA THR A 370 -20.42 17.35 -10.14
C THR A 370 -19.68 17.44 -8.81
N GLY A 371 -18.35 17.37 -8.84
CA GLY A 371 -17.47 17.51 -7.67
C GLY A 371 -16.89 18.92 -7.52
N SER A 372 -16.18 19.14 -6.41
CA SER A 372 -15.51 20.38 -6.07
C SER A 372 -13.98 20.24 -6.07
N GLY A 373 -13.30 21.32 -6.45
CA GLY A 373 -11.84 21.40 -6.43
C GLY A 373 -11.36 22.80 -6.82
N ALA A 374 -10.12 23.09 -6.46
CA ALA A 374 -9.50 24.38 -6.75
C ALA A 374 -8.65 24.29 -8.01
N ILE A 375 -8.91 25.17 -8.96
CA ILE A 375 -7.99 25.48 -10.06
C ILE A 375 -7.26 26.77 -9.66
N THR A 376 -5.97 26.67 -9.40
CA THR A 376 -5.13 27.82 -9.04
C THR A 376 -4.30 28.23 -10.25
N ALA A 377 -4.53 29.45 -10.73
CA ALA A 377 -3.78 30.11 -11.79
C ALA A 377 -3.84 31.64 -11.55
N PRO A 378 -2.93 32.44 -12.13
CA PRO A 378 -3.07 33.90 -12.17
C PRO A 378 -4.41 34.30 -12.80
N THR A 379 -5.04 35.39 -12.34
CA THR A 379 -6.34 35.86 -12.88
C THR A 379 -6.22 36.55 -14.23
N ALA A 380 -4.99 36.86 -14.67
CA ALA A 380 -4.67 37.52 -15.92
C ALA A 380 -3.19 37.34 -16.26
N ALA A 381 -2.85 37.35 -17.56
CA ALA A 381 -1.47 37.24 -18.02
C ALA A 381 -1.25 37.92 -19.39
N PHE A 382 -0.01 38.27 -19.71
CA PHE A 382 0.36 38.83 -21.02
C PHE A 382 0.46 37.75 -22.07
N LYS A 383 0.12 38.09 -23.31
CA LYS A 383 0.45 37.26 -24.48
C LYS A 383 1.93 36.83 -24.44
N GLY A 384 2.19 35.53 -24.63
CA GLY A 384 3.53 34.95 -24.69
C GLY A 384 4.11 34.52 -23.33
N SER A 385 3.50 34.91 -22.22
CA SER A 385 3.94 34.47 -20.88
C SER A 385 3.61 33.00 -20.62
N THR A 386 4.42 32.34 -19.78
CA THR A 386 4.14 30.97 -19.32
C THR A 386 3.26 31.03 -18.09
N VAL A 387 2.10 30.40 -18.14
CA VAL A 387 1.13 30.31 -17.05
C VAL A 387 1.18 28.90 -16.46
N ALA A 388 1.44 28.82 -15.15
CA ALA A 388 1.35 27.58 -14.38
C ALA A 388 -0.05 27.41 -13.78
N VAL A 389 -0.55 26.19 -13.80
CA VAL A 389 -1.88 25.84 -13.29
C VAL A 389 -1.72 24.70 -12.29
N THR A 390 -2.35 24.82 -11.12
CA THR A 390 -2.44 23.72 -10.15
C THR A 390 -3.89 23.32 -9.98
N VAL A 391 -4.16 22.01 -9.96
CA VAL A 391 -5.49 21.45 -9.81
C VAL A 391 -5.50 20.59 -8.55
N THR A 392 -6.33 20.97 -7.57
CA THR A 392 -6.42 20.26 -6.29
C THR A 392 -7.87 19.84 -6.03
N PRO A 393 -8.19 18.54 -6.10
CA PRO A 393 -9.51 18.05 -5.70
C PRO A 393 -9.75 18.27 -4.20
N GLU A 394 -10.99 18.56 -3.81
CA GLU A 394 -11.39 18.51 -2.39
C GLU A 394 -11.50 17.06 -1.89
N ALA A 395 -11.61 16.88 -0.56
CA ALA A 395 -11.52 15.57 0.11
C ALA A 395 -12.43 14.46 -0.46
N ASN A 396 -13.60 14.83 -1.01
CA ASN A 396 -14.60 13.90 -1.55
C ASN A 396 -14.73 13.94 -3.09
N SER A 397 -13.80 14.60 -3.76
CA SER A 397 -13.80 14.76 -5.21
C SER A 397 -12.59 14.10 -5.84
N LEU A 398 -12.72 13.74 -7.11
CA LEU A 398 -11.65 13.22 -7.94
C LEU A 398 -11.60 14.00 -9.25
N LEU A 399 -10.44 14.05 -9.89
CA LEU A 399 -10.34 14.59 -11.24
C LEU A 399 -10.82 13.52 -12.23
N GLN A 400 -11.74 13.85 -13.12
CA GLN A 400 -12.20 12.87 -14.11
C GLN A 400 -11.10 12.57 -15.14
N ALA A 401 -10.74 11.31 -15.29
CA ALA A 401 -9.78 10.83 -16.27
C ALA A 401 -10.28 11.13 -17.70
N GLY A 402 -9.41 11.63 -18.56
CA GLY A 402 -9.76 12.02 -19.93
C GLY A 402 -10.46 13.38 -20.05
N SER A 403 -10.92 13.97 -18.94
CA SER A 403 -11.21 15.39 -18.87
C SER A 403 -9.88 16.12 -18.77
N SER A 404 -9.25 16.41 -19.92
CA SER A 404 -8.07 17.25 -19.98
C SER A 404 -8.34 18.52 -19.14
N LEU A 405 -7.33 19.01 -18.43
CA LEU A 405 -7.32 20.42 -18.05
C LEU A 405 -7.43 21.20 -19.37
N LYS A 406 -8.60 21.77 -19.63
CA LYS A 406 -8.91 22.40 -20.92
C LYS A 406 -8.64 23.88 -20.83
N VAL A 407 -7.84 24.37 -21.76
CA VAL A 407 -7.58 25.79 -21.98
C VAL A 407 -8.28 26.19 -23.27
N THR A 408 -9.24 27.12 -23.20
CA THR A 408 -9.99 27.62 -24.36
C THR A 408 -9.89 29.15 -24.46
N TRP A 409 -9.96 29.71 -25.66
CA TRP A 409 -9.95 31.16 -25.87
C TRP A 409 -10.88 31.59 -27.02
N THR A 410 -11.32 32.85 -26.98
CA THR A 410 -12.48 33.36 -27.75
C THR A 410 -12.25 33.52 -29.25
N THR A 411 -11.00 33.46 -29.75
CA THR A 411 -10.73 33.60 -31.20
C THR A 411 -10.86 32.29 -31.98
N SER A 412 -10.99 31.13 -31.30
CA SER A 412 -11.43 29.87 -31.91
C SER A 412 -11.78 28.81 -30.84
N PRO A 413 -13.07 28.48 -30.61
CA PRO A 413 -13.48 27.52 -29.58
C PRO A 413 -13.06 26.06 -29.87
N THR A 414 -12.47 25.78 -31.04
CA THR A 414 -12.04 24.43 -31.46
C THR A 414 -10.58 24.11 -31.11
N SER A 415 -9.86 25.03 -30.47
CA SER A 415 -8.42 24.92 -30.15
C SER A 415 -8.19 24.40 -28.73
N ASN A 416 -8.80 23.28 -28.35
CA ASN A 416 -8.56 22.68 -27.04
C ASN A 416 -7.08 22.23 -26.97
N VAL A 417 -6.29 22.85 -26.09
CA VAL A 417 -4.94 22.39 -25.79
C VAL A 417 -4.97 21.64 -24.46
N SER A 418 -4.53 20.37 -24.48
CA SER A 418 -4.24 19.64 -23.25
C SER A 418 -2.98 20.24 -22.62
N ILE A 419 -3.08 20.67 -21.36
CA ILE A 419 -1.92 21.18 -20.63
C ILE A 419 -0.87 20.07 -20.51
N SER A 420 0.42 20.43 -20.70
CA SER A 420 1.56 19.50 -20.64
C SER A 420 1.69 18.84 -19.26
N ALA A 421 2.54 17.81 -19.14
CA ALA A 421 2.83 17.14 -17.86
C ALA A 421 3.38 18.09 -16.77
N ALA A 422 3.88 19.27 -17.14
CA ALA A 422 4.33 20.31 -16.21
C ALA A 422 3.19 21.20 -15.69
N ASN A 423 1.95 20.98 -16.14
CA ASN A 423 0.78 21.82 -15.85
C ASN A 423 0.97 23.30 -16.26
N THR A 424 1.63 23.57 -17.39
CA THR A 424 1.87 24.93 -17.93
C THR A 424 1.36 25.12 -19.36
N PHE A 425 1.00 26.36 -19.72
CA PHE A 425 0.71 26.78 -21.10
C PHE A 425 1.23 28.20 -21.41
N THR A 426 1.42 28.51 -22.70
CA THR A 426 1.79 29.86 -23.15
C THR A 426 0.54 30.70 -23.45
N MET A 427 0.44 31.88 -22.86
CA MET A 427 -0.75 32.73 -22.95
C MET A 427 -0.97 33.26 -24.39
N PRO A 428 -2.15 33.07 -25.00
CA PRO A 428 -2.47 33.58 -26.34
C PRO A 428 -2.84 35.07 -26.31
N ALA A 429 -3.05 35.66 -27.49
CA ALA A 429 -3.54 37.03 -27.66
C ALA A 429 -5.07 37.15 -27.46
N ALA A 430 -5.62 36.46 -26.47
CA ALA A 430 -7.06 36.40 -26.18
C ALA A 430 -7.30 35.99 -24.72
N ALA A 431 -8.47 36.34 -24.17
CA ALA A 431 -8.90 35.84 -22.86
C ALA A 431 -9.02 34.31 -22.87
N VAL A 432 -8.59 33.68 -21.78
CA VAL A 432 -8.50 32.24 -21.64
C VAL A 432 -9.49 31.76 -20.57
N THR A 433 -10.15 30.64 -20.82
CA THR A 433 -10.88 29.87 -19.80
C THR A 433 -10.15 28.56 -19.53
N ILE A 434 -9.82 28.30 -18.27
CA ILE A 434 -9.26 27.05 -17.78
C ILE A 434 -10.38 26.28 -17.11
N SER A 435 -10.59 25.03 -17.52
CA SER A 435 -11.61 24.17 -16.92
C SER A 435 -11.04 22.79 -16.56
N ALA A 436 -11.45 22.29 -15.40
CA ALA A 436 -11.17 20.94 -14.93
C ALA A 436 -12.47 20.32 -14.44
N THR A 437 -12.75 19.08 -14.82
CA THR A 437 -13.96 18.37 -14.38
C THR A 437 -13.66 17.56 -13.14
N PHE A 438 -14.15 18.03 -12.00
CA PHE A 438 -14.15 17.25 -10.77
C PHE A 438 -15.44 16.44 -10.68
N VAL A 439 -15.35 15.20 -10.18
CA VAL A 439 -16.48 14.31 -9.94
C VAL A 439 -16.49 13.89 -8.49
N SER A 440 -17.67 13.76 -7.89
CA SER A 440 -17.80 13.19 -6.55
C SER A 440 -17.31 11.74 -6.54
N LYS A 441 -16.70 11.30 -5.44
CA LYS A 441 -16.39 9.87 -5.23
C LYS A 441 -17.63 8.98 -5.21
N THR A 442 -18.80 9.57 -4.97
CA THR A 442 -20.11 8.90 -4.97
C THR A 442 -20.88 9.13 -6.27
N ASP A 443 -20.24 9.66 -7.31
CA ASP A 443 -20.87 9.88 -8.60
C ASP A 443 -21.22 8.52 -9.23
N PRO A 444 -22.50 8.24 -9.53
CA PRO A 444 -22.94 6.94 -10.06
C PRO A 444 -22.40 6.65 -11.46
N ASP A 445 -21.97 7.67 -12.22
CA ASP A 445 -21.42 7.50 -13.57
C ASP A 445 -19.94 7.09 -13.57
N MET A 446 -19.29 7.09 -12.40
CA MET A 446 -17.90 6.70 -12.24
C MET A 446 -17.78 5.26 -11.75
N ALA A 447 -17.09 4.42 -12.52
CA ALA A 447 -16.88 3.02 -12.17
C ALA A 447 -15.75 2.84 -11.15
N ALA A 448 -14.63 3.54 -11.35
CA ALA A 448 -13.40 3.28 -10.61
C ALA A 448 -12.54 4.52 -10.45
N SER A 449 -11.56 4.45 -9.55
CA SER A 449 -10.54 5.47 -9.37
C SER A 449 -9.15 4.87 -9.19
N MET A 450 -8.14 5.62 -9.59
CA MET A 450 -6.73 5.26 -9.48
C MET A 450 -5.90 6.54 -9.48
N ASN A 451 -4.95 6.67 -8.55
CA ASN A 451 -4.01 7.81 -8.47
C ASN A 451 -4.70 9.20 -8.51
N GLY A 452 -5.83 9.36 -7.81
CA GLY A 452 -6.59 10.61 -7.76
C GLY A 452 -7.45 10.91 -9.00
N LEU A 453 -7.45 10.01 -9.99
CA LEU A 453 -8.28 10.09 -11.18
C LEU A 453 -9.50 9.18 -11.08
N ALA A 454 -10.65 9.64 -11.54
CA ALA A 454 -11.89 8.86 -11.66
C ALA A 454 -12.15 8.44 -13.11
N TYR A 455 -12.52 7.19 -13.32
CA TYR A 455 -12.75 6.57 -14.63
C TYR A 455 -14.21 6.17 -14.75
N THR A 456 -14.81 6.48 -15.91
CA THR A 456 -16.19 6.10 -16.24
C THR A 456 -16.36 4.60 -16.43
N THR A 457 -15.30 3.89 -16.83
CA THR A 457 -15.32 2.43 -17.00
C THR A 457 -14.14 1.76 -16.31
N LEU A 458 -14.36 0.54 -15.82
CA LEU A 458 -13.30 -0.27 -15.23
C LEU A 458 -12.22 -0.65 -16.26
N SER A 459 -12.63 -0.89 -17.51
CA SER A 459 -11.68 -1.20 -18.60
C SER A 459 -10.73 -0.04 -18.90
N ALA A 460 -11.20 1.22 -18.82
CA ALA A 460 -10.35 2.39 -18.98
C ALA A 460 -9.33 2.52 -17.83
N ALA A 461 -9.75 2.26 -16.59
CA ALA A 461 -8.86 2.26 -15.44
C ALA A 461 -7.75 1.19 -15.58
N ILE A 462 -8.11 -0.04 -15.96
CA ILE A 462 -7.16 -1.15 -16.17
C ILE A 462 -6.21 -0.84 -17.34
N THR A 463 -6.71 -0.22 -18.40
CA THR A 463 -5.88 0.17 -19.56
C THR A 463 -4.83 1.21 -19.14
N ALA A 464 -5.22 2.20 -18.35
CA ALA A 464 -4.35 3.26 -17.85
C ALA A 464 -3.37 2.80 -16.75
N ALA A 465 -3.62 1.65 -16.12
CA ALA A 465 -2.82 1.16 -15.01
C ALA A 465 -1.35 0.93 -15.38
N GLN A 466 -0.46 1.41 -14.51
CA GLN A 466 0.99 1.24 -14.58
C GLN A 466 1.49 0.68 -13.24
N GLY A 467 1.23 -0.61 -13.02
CA GLY A 467 1.75 -1.35 -11.87
C GLY A 467 2.97 -2.19 -12.25
N THR A 468 3.62 -2.75 -11.23
CA THR A 468 4.63 -3.80 -11.36
C THR A 468 4.18 -5.05 -10.61
N ALA A 469 4.88 -6.17 -10.80
CA ALA A 469 4.54 -7.41 -10.10
C ALA A 469 4.62 -7.30 -8.56
N SER A 470 5.54 -6.48 -8.04
CA SER A 470 5.70 -6.24 -6.60
C SER A 470 4.86 -5.09 -6.06
N ALA A 471 4.40 -4.18 -6.93
CA ALA A 471 3.56 -3.05 -6.59
C ALA A 471 2.47 -2.87 -7.67
N PRO A 472 1.37 -3.64 -7.60
CA PRO A 472 0.29 -3.53 -8.57
C PRO A 472 -0.39 -2.17 -8.47
N ALA A 473 -0.94 -1.69 -9.58
CA ALA A 473 -1.74 -0.47 -9.58
C ALA A 473 -3.08 -0.75 -8.88
N VAL A 474 -3.34 -0.03 -7.78
CA VAL A 474 -4.58 -0.17 -7.00
C VAL A 474 -5.71 0.63 -7.65
N ILE A 475 -6.70 -0.10 -8.14
CA ILE A 475 -7.93 0.44 -8.74
C ILE A 475 -9.05 0.27 -7.73
N THR A 476 -9.58 1.38 -7.24
CA THR A 476 -10.69 1.38 -6.29
C THR A 476 -12.01 1.54 -7.02
N LEU A 477 -12.88 0.54 -6.95
CA LEU A 477 -14.25 0.62 -7.44
C LEU A 477 -15.02 1.64 -6.62
N LEU A 478 -15.65 2.59 -7.30
CA LEU A 478 -16.45 3.63 -6.67
C LEU A 478 -17.91 3.18 -6.48
N ASN A 479 -18.40 2.37 -7.41
CA ASN A 479 -19.76 1.84 -7.43
C ASN A 479 -19.76 0.38 -7.87
N ASP A 480 -20.94 -0.25 -7.84
CA ASP A 480 -21.16 -1.49 -8.57
C ASP A 480 -20.95 -1.26 -10.08
N VAL A 481 -20.27 -2.19 -10.74
CA VAL A 481 -19.84 -2.03 -12.13
C VAL A 481 -20.51 -3.09 -12.98
N SER A 482 -21.19 -2.66 -14.04
CA SER A 482 -21.51 -3.52 -15.18
C SER A 482 -20.45 -3.31 -16.27
N SER A 483 -19.71 -4.35 -16.62
CA SER A 483 -18.60 -4.27 -17.57
C SER A 483 -18.78 -5.23 -18.75
N ALA A 484 -18.34 -4.81 -19.92
CA ALA A 484 -18.01 -5.73 -21.00
C ALA A 484 -16.82 -6.63 -20.59
N PRO A 485 -16.59 -7.78 -21.26
CA PRO A 485 -15.39 -8.60 -21.06
C PRO A 485 -14.10 -7.77 -21.09
N ILE A 486 -13.22 -7.98 -20.11
CA ILE A 486 -11.95 -7.27 -19.97
C ILE A 486 -10.80 -8.27 -20.14
N SER A 487 -10.01 -8.10 -21.20
CA SER A 487 -8.81 -8.89 -21.47
C SER A 487 -7.58 -8.01 -21.39
N PHE A 488 -6.54 -8.46 -20.67
CA PHE A 488 -5.29 -7.71 -20.57
C PHE A 488 -4.07 -8.62 -20.44
N SER A 489 -2.91 -8.10 -20.84
CA SER A 489 -1.59 -8.75 -20.76
C SER A 489 -0.56 -7.68 -20.41
N ASN A 490 0.56 -8.07 -19.79
CA ASN A 490 1.60 -7.12 -19.33
C ASN A 490 1.06 -6.02 -18.39
N LYS A 491 0.09 -6.35 -17.54
CA LYS A 491 -0.55 -5.41 -16.60
C LYS A 491 -0.64 -6.03 -15.21
N TYR A 492 -0.36 -5.22 -14.19
CA TYR A 492 -0.36 -5.64 -12.79
C TYR A 492 -1.35 -4.75 -12.04
N VAL A 493 -2.53 -5.30 -11.74
CA VAL A 493 -3.65 -4.54 -11.19
C VAL A 493 -4.20 -5.20 -9.94
N GLN A 494 -4.60 -4.38 -8.96
CA GLN A 494 -5.35 -4.81 -7.80
C GLN A 494 -6.70 -4.09 -7.81
N LEU A 495 -7.80 -4.84 -7.74
CA LEU A 495 -9.14 -4.31 -7.63
C LEU A 495 -9.58 -4.30 -6.17
N VAL A 496 -10.02 -3.15 -5.67
CA VAL A 496 -10.50 -2.97 -4.28
C VAL A 496 -11.82 -2.21 -4.27
N SER A 497 -12.64 -2.40 -3.23
CA SER A 497 -13.93 -1.70 -3.10
C SER A 497 -13.78 -0.38 -2.33
N SER A 498 -14.59 0.63 -2.68
CA SER A 498 -14.71 1.85 -1.85
C SER A 498 -15.82 1.74 -0.79
N GLY A 499 -16.90 1.02 -1.08
CA GLY A 499 -18.11 0.96 -0.27
C GLY A 499 -17.95 0.25 1.08
N THR A 500 -18.66 0.71 2.10
CA THR A 500 -18.74 0.05 3.42
C THR A 500 -19.44 -1.32 3.35
N GLY A 501 -20.31 -1.53 2.37
CA GLY A 501 -20.96 -2.81 2.05
C GLY A 501 -20.28 -3.62 0.95
N GLY A 502 -19.16 -3.13 0.40
CA GLY A 502 -18.50 -3.71 -0.77
C GLY A 502 -19.05 -3.23 -2.11
N ASN A 503 -18.44 -3.70 -3.20
CA ASN A 503 -18.90 -3.48 -4.57
C ASN A 503 -18.98 -4.79 -5.35
N THR A 504 -19.88 -4.84 -6.33
CA THR A 504 -20.06 -5.98 -7.23
C THR A 504 -19.67 -5.61 -8.66
N ILE A 505 -18.92 -6.48 -9.32
CA ILE A 505 -18.63 -6.42 -10.75
C ILE A 505 -19.48 -7.46 -11.46
N LYS A 506 -20.30 -7.02 -12.40
CA LYS A 506 -21.15 -7.87 -13.23
C LYS A 506 -20.75 -7.76 -14.68
N GLN A 507 -20.88 -8.84 -15.44
CA GLN A 507 -20.80 -8.75 -16.89
C GLN A 507 -22.10 -8.14 -17.44
N ASN A 508 -22.00 -7.26 -18.44
CA ASN A 508 -23.16 -6.66 -19.08
C ASN A 508 -23.99 -7.72 -19.82
N SER A 509 -25.23 -7.93 -19.37
CA SER A 509 -26.16 -8.99 -19.78
C SER A 509 -26.61 -8.95 -21.25
N SER A 510 -26.26 -7.91 -22.02
CA SER A 510 -26.63 -7.79 -23.44
C SER A 510 -25.84 -8.70 -24.38
N SER A 511 -24.81 -9.38 -23.87
CA SER A 511 -24.04 -10.36 -24.63
C SER A 511 -24.09 -11.71 -23.91
N ASN A 512 -24.72 -12.71 -24.51
CA ASN A 512 -24.26 -14.10 -24.37
C ASN A 512 -22.85 -14.16 -24.98
N SER A 513 -21.89 -13.51 -24.33
CA SER A 513 -20.52 -13.49 -24.79
C SER A 513 -19.99 -14.90 -24.67
N ASN A 514 -19.06 -15.28 -25.53
CA ASN A 514 -18.27 -16.49 -25.32
C ASN A 514 -16.98 -16.12 -24.58
N ALA A 515 -17.02 -15.10 -23.71
CA ALA A 515 -15.84 -14.48 -23.12
C ALA A 515 -16.02 -14.25 -21.61
N SER A 516 -14.96 -14.52 -20.85
CA SER A 516 -14.92 -14.26 -19.42
C SER A 516 -15.00 -12.77 -19.12
N LEU A 517 -15.62 -12.37 -17.99
CA LEU A 517 -15.55 -11.00 -17.48
C LEU A 517 -14.11 -10.53 -17.34
N PHE A 518 -13.22 -11.41 -16.86
CA PHE A 518 -11.78 -11.17 -16.88
C PHE A 518 -11.04 -12.27 -17.63
N THR A 519 -10.17 -11.87 -18.56
CA THR A 519 -9.16 -12.75 -19.15
C THR A 519 -7.78 -12.20 -18.80
N VAL A 520 -7.07 -12.91 -17.91
CA VAL A 520 -5.71 -12.59 -17.48
C VAL A 520 -4.74 -13.30 -18.43
N GLY A 521 -4.18 -12.54 -19.37
CA GLY A 521 -3.21 -13.06 -20.35
C GLY A 521 -1.78 -13.08 -19.83
N SER A 522 -0.82 -13.25 -20.75
CA SER A 522 0.59 -13.39 -20.42
C SER A 522 1.15 -12.20 -19.66
N ASN A 523 2.00 -12.48 -18.67
CA ASN A 523 2.69 -11.51 -17.82
C ASN A 523 1.72 -10.49 -17.18
N ALA A 524 0.50 -10.91 -16.87
CA ALA A 524 -0.46 -10.09 -16.15
C ALA A 524 -0.76 -10.68 -14.77
N ILE A 525 -1.02 -9.79 -13.81
CA ILE A 525 -1.49 -10.13 -12.48
C ILE A 525 -2.80 -9.39 -12.23
N LEU A 526 -3.84 -10.14 -11.92
CA LEU A 526 -5.09 -9.63 -11.37
C LEU A 526 -5.15 -10.01 -9.89
N THR A 527 -5.10 -9.03 -9.00
CA THR A 527 -5.37 -9.22 -7.58
C THR A 527 -6.76 -8.73 -7.26
N LEU A 528 -7.58 -9.58 -6.65
CA LEU A 528 -8.91 -9.22 -6.18
C LEU A 528 -8.86 -8.99 -4.66
N GLY A 529 -9.38 -7.83 -4.24
CA GLY A 529 -9.53 -7.45 -2.84
C GLY A 529 -8.24 -6.98 -2.17
N ASP A 530 -8.42 -6.19 -1.12
CA ASP A 530 -7.39 -5.78 -0.15
C ASP A 530 -7.42 -6.63 1.13
N GLY A 531 -8.34 -7.60 1.22
CA GLY A 531 -8.57 -8.41 2.41
C GLY A 531 -9.40 -7.70 3.48
N ILE A 532 -9.85 -6.47 3.24
CA ILE A 532 -10.60 -5.65 4.20
C ILE A 532 -12.03 -5.50 3.72
N LYS A 533 -12.24 -4.98 2.51
CA LYS A 533 -13.57 -4.69 1.98
C LYS A 533 -14.07 -5.79 1.06
N TYR A 534 -15.39 -5.92 1.05
CA TYR A 534 -16.07 -6.92 0.24
C TYR A 534 -16.01 -6.57 -1.26
N LEU A 535 -15.64 -7.55 -2.08
CA LEU A 535 -15.61 -7.41 -3.54
C LEU A 535 -16.24 -8.66 -4.17
N ALA A 536 -17.39 -8.50 -4.79
CA ALA A 536 -18.06 -9.57 -5.52
C ALA A 536 -17.80 -9.47 -7.02
N LEU A 537 -17.60 -10.61 -7.65
CA LEU A 537 -17.86 -10.80 -9.06
C LEU A 537 -19.08 -11.72 -9.16
N GLU A 538 -20.09 -11.25 -9.89
CA GLU A 538 -21.35 -11.97 -10.06
C GLU A 538 -21.77 -11.90 -11.52
N GLU A 539 -21.90 -13.06 -12.14
CA GLU A 539 -22.39 -13.18 -13.50
C GLU A 539 -23.62 -14.08 -13.47
N GLY A 540 -24.61 -13.83 -14.33
CA GLY A 540 -25.81 -14.66 -14.41
C GLY A 540 -25.56 -15.89 -15.29
N TYR A 541 -25.58 -15.67 -16.61
CA TYR A 541 -25.41 -16.72 -17.61
C TYR A 541 -24.45 -16.26 -18.70
N ASN A 542 -23.43 -17.08 -19.00
CA ASN A 542 -22.39 -16.81 -19.99
C ASN A 542 -21.92 -18.16 -20.59
N ASN A 543 -21.25 -18.18 -21.74
CA ASN A 543 -20.69 -19.40 -22.34
C ASN A 543 -19.18 -19.56 -22.08
N ALA A 544 -18.64 -18.86 -21.08
CA ALA A 544 -17.26 -18.92 -20.62
C ALA A 544 -17.23 -18.92 -19.08
N ALA A 545 -16.09 -19.26 -18.47
CA ALA A 545 -15.88 -19.04 -17.03
C ALA A 545 -15.94 -17.55 -16.70
N MET A 546 -16.25 -17.20 -15.45
CA MET A 546 -16.23 -15.81 -14.98
C MET A 546 -14.82 -15.19 -15.11
N ILE A 547 -13.78 -15.95 -14.77
CA ILE A 547 -12.37 -15.56 -14.98
C ILE A 547 -11.62 -16.65 -15.74
N THR A 548 -10.91 -16.27 -16.80
CA THR A 548 -9.94 -17.12 -17.49
C THR A 548 -8.52 -16.63 -17.25
N ILE A 549 -7.60 -17.55 -16.96
CA ILE A 549 -6.17 -17.28 -16.75
C ILE A 549 -5.37 -18.04 -17.81
N ASN A 550 -4.72 -17.33 -18.72
CA ASN A 550 -3.97 -17.93 -19.83
C ASN A 550 -2.46 -17.81 -19.63
N ALA A 551 -1.72 -18.82 -20.10
CA ALA A 551 -0.26 -18.78 -20.24
C ALA A 551 0.46 -18.44 -18.92
N THR A 552 1.17 -17.33 -18.83
CA THR A 552 1.87 -16.88 -17.60
C THR A 552 1.04 -15.91 -16.74
N GLY A 553 -0.24 -15.74 -17.06
CA GLY A 553 -1.15 -14.92 -16.27
C GLY A 553 -1.32 -15.44 -14.84
N THR A 554 -1.54 -14.53 -13.90
CA THR A 554 -1.75 -14.84 -12.49
C THR A 554 -3.02 -14.18 -11.95
N LEU A 555 -3.90 -14.98 -11.34
CA LEU A 555 -4.99 -14.49 -10.50
C LEU A 555 -4.61 -14.66 -9.02
N VAL A 556 -4.78 -13.61 -8.24
CA VAL A 556 -4.68 -13.64 -6.77
C VAL A 556 -6.02 -13.26 -6.17
N MET A 557 -6.60 -14.14 -5.36
CA MET A 557 -7.88 -13.93 -4.69
C MET A 557 -7.64 -13.83 -3.17
N ASN A 558 -7.93 -12.66 -2.60
CA ASN A 558 -7.74 -12.39 -1.17
C ASN A 558 -9.04 -12.57 -0.37
N LEU A 559 -8.96 -12.43 0.96
CA LEU A 559 -10.14 -12.42 1.83
C LEU A 559 -11.17 -11.38 1.39
N ASN A 560 -12.43 -11.62 1.75
CA ASN A 560 -13.59 -10.77 1.41
C ASN A 560 -13.85 -10.61 -0.09
N THR A 561 -13.25 -11.45 -0.94
CA THR A 561 -13.64 -11.56 -2.34
C THR A 561 -14.62 -12.71 -2.55
N MET A 562 -15.56 -12.54 -3.49
CA MET A 562 -16.56 -13.55 -3.80
C MET A 562 -16.73 -13.70 -5.31
N LEU A 563 -16.62 -14.90 -5.85
CA LEU A 563 -16.99 -15.25 -7.22
C LEU A 563 -18.23 -16.12 -7.15
N GLN A 564 -19.38 -15.59 -7.61
CA GLN A 564 -20.64 -16.25 -7.35
C GLN A 564 -21.66 -16.28 -8.49
N ASN A 565 -22.59 -17.23 -8.35
CA ASN A 565 -23.84 -17.35 -9.10
C ASN A 565 -23.69 -17.45 -10.62
N HIS A 566 -22.48 -17.73 -11.11
CA HIS A 566 -22.20 -17.79 -12.53
C HIS A 566 -22.62 -19.10 -13.15
N VAL A 567 -23.40 -19.04 -14.22
CA VAL A 567 -23.73 -20.20 -15.04
C VAL A 567 -22.95 -20.15 -16.34
N ASN A 568 -21.96 -21.04 -16.49
CA ASN A 568 -21.36 -21.37 -17.78
C ASN A 568 -22.27 -22.34 -18.53
N GLY A 569 -22.94 -21.83 -19.55
CA GLY A 569 -23.97 -22.49 -20.32
C GLY A 569 -23.56 -22.95 -21.72
N ASN A 570 -22.26 -22.91 -22.03
CA ASN A 570 -21.76 -23.51 -23.26
C ASN A 570 -22.14 -25.02 -23.25
N GLN A 571 -22.38 -25.65 -24.39
CA GLN A 571 -22.72 -27.09 -24.42
C GLN A 571 -21.69 -27.92 -25.17
N THR A 572 -20.62 -27.30 -25.67
CA THR A 572 -19.61 -27.96 -26.49
C THR A 572 -18.20 -27.88 -25.91
N ASN A 573 -17.90 -26.95 -25.00
CA ASN A 573 -16.56 -26.75 -24.41
C ASN A 573 -16.62 -26.06 -23.03
N ASN A 574 -17.33 -26.65 -22.06
CA ASN A 574 -17.48 -26.04 -20.73
C ASN A 574 -16.22 -26.13 -19.90
N LYS A 575 -15.54 -24.99 -19.83
CA LYS A 575 -14.29 -24.78 -19.12
C LYS A 575 -14.58 -23.85 -17.95
N GLY A 576 -14.78 -24.41 -16.76
CA GLY A 576 -14.96 -23.67 -15.50
C GLY A 576 -16.29 -22.92 -15.38
N GLY A 577 -16.96 -23.00 -14.22
CA GLY A 577 -18.01 -22.05 -13.86
C GLY A 577 -17.38 -20.75 -13.36
N GLY A 578 -16.74 -20.78 -12.19
CA GLY A 578 -16.05 -19.62 -11.63
C GLY A 578 -14.74 -19.28 -12.35
N VAL A 579 -13.73 -20.14 -12.22
CA VAL A 579 -12.36 -19.88 -12.71
C VAL A 579 -11.93 -20.96 -13.69
N TYR A 580 -11.36 -20.55 -14.82
CA TYR A 580 -10.66 -21.42 -15.76
C TYR A 580 -9.16 -21.11 -15.77
N VAL A 581 -8.34 -22.07 -15.34
CA VAL A 581 -6.88 -22.01 -15.36
C VAL A 581 -6.37 -22.74 -16.62
N ASN A 582 -5.94 -21.99 -17.63
CA ASN A 582 -5.40 -22.49 -18.89
C ASN A 582 -3.88 -22.29 -18.93
N GLY A 583 -3.15 -23.17 -18.23
CA GLY A 583 -1.70 -23.08 -18.06
C GLY A 583 -1.19 -21.99 -17.11
N GLY A 584 -2.06 -21.08 -16.63
CA GLY A 584 -1.75 -19.98 -15.73
C GLY A 584 -1.54 -20.33 -14.27
N THR A 585 -1.44 -19.31 -13.42
CA THR A 585 -1.33 -19.43 -11.97
C THR A 585 -2.56 -18.85 -11.29
N PHE A 586 -3.21 -19.64 -10.42
CA PHE A 586 -4.25 -19.17 -9.51
C PHE A 586 -3.79 -19.30 -8.07
N ILE A 587 -3.83 -18.21 -7.30
CA ILE A 587 -3.52 -18.19 -5.87
C ILE A 587 -4.75 -17.71 -5.12
N MET A 588 -5.31 -18.57 -4.27
CA MET A 588 -6.44 -18.25 -3.40
C MET A 588 -5.94 -18.17 -1.95
N ASN A 589 -5.71 -16.95 -1.48
CA ASN A 589 -5.32 -16.67 -0.09
C ASN A 589 -6.53 -16.65 0.85
N GLY A 590 -7.73 -16.45 0.28
CA GLY A 590 -9.00 -16.39 0.99
C GLY A 590 -10.15 -16.17 0.02
N GLY A 591 -11.28 -15.70 0.54
CA GLY A 591 -12.48 -15.44 -0.25
C GLY A 591 -13.30 -16.69 -0.54
N THR A 592 -14.32 -16.55 -1.38
CA THR A 592 -15.32 -17.59 -1.62
C THR A 592 -15.64 -17.74 -3.11
N ILE A 593 -15.61 -18.96 -3.64
CA ILE A 593 -16.13 -19.33 -4.96
C ILE A 593 -17.41 -20.15 -4.72
N ILE A 594 -18.58 -19.56 -4.96
CA ILE A 594 -19.86 -20.14 -4.52
C ILE A 594 -20.98 -20.13 -5.55
N GLY A 595 -21.75 -21.22 -5.63
CA GLY A 595 -22.96 -21.25 -6.46
C GLY A 595 -22.70 -21.17 -7.97
N ASN A 596 -21.45 -21.41 -8.40
CA ASN A 596 -21.11 -21.37 -9.82
C ASN A 596 -21.41 -22.72 -10.46
N THR A 597 -21.92 -22.69 -11.69
CA THR A 597 -22.39 -23.85 -12.42
C THR A 597 -21.71 -23.96 -13.78
N ALA A 598 -21.19 -25.13 -14.13
CA ALA A 598 -20.77 -25.48 -15.49
C ALA A 598 -21.74 -26.54 -16.06
N LEU A 599 -22.66 -26.12 -16.94
CA LEU A 599 -23.74 -26.97 -17.48
C LEU A 599 -23.25 -27.81 -18.65
N GLY A 600 -23.03 -29.11 -18.47
CA GLY A 600 -22.78 -30.04 -19.59
C GLY A 600 -24.03 -30.24 -20.46
N GLY A 601 -23.85 -30.22 -21.79
CA GLY A 601 -24.89 -30.64 -22.73
C GLY A 601 -24.92 -32.15 -22.90
N TYR A 602 -26.10 -32.77 -22.89
CA TYR A 602 -26.30 -34.22 -22.96
C TYR A 602 -25.74 -34.90 -24.23
N ALA A 603 -25.37 -34.12 -25.27
CA ALA A 603 -25.07 -34.65 -26.60
C ALA A 603 -23.59 -34.65 -27.01
N SER A 604 -22.70 -33.81 -26.44
CA SER A 604 -21.28 -33.77 -26.86
C SER A 604 -20.29 -32.90 -26.05
N GLY A 605 -20.70 -32.25 -24.96
CA GLY A 605 -19.80 -31.39 -24.18
C GLY A 605 -20.09 -31.42 -22.68
N TRP A 606 -19.19 -32.01 -21.90
CA TRP A 606 -19.34 -32.15 -20.47
C TRP A 606 -18.94 -30.87 -19.73
N GLY A 607 -19.68 -30.53 -18.66
CA GLY A 607 -19.36 -29.44 -17.75
C GLY A 607 -18.21 -29.78 -16.82
N HIS A 608 -17.10 -29.02 -16.84
CA HIS A 608 -15.95 -29.28 -15.96
C HIS A 608 -15.74 -28.13 -14.97
N GLY A 609 -15.54 -28.46 -13.70
CA GLY A 609 -15.06 -27.51 -12.68
C GLY A 609 -16.07 -26.41 -12.37
N GLY A 610 -17.12 -26.70 -11.59
CA GLY A 610 -18.16 -25.70 -11.29
C GLY A 610 -17.56 -24.47 -10.61
N GLY A 611 -16.69 -24.68 -9.63
CA GLY A 611 -15.86 -23.62 -9.05
C GLY A 611 -14.62 -23.32 -9.90
N VAL A 612 -13.73 -24.30 -10.05
CA VAL A 612 -12.44 -24.15 -10.72
C VAL A 612 -12.21 -25.29 -11.72
N TYR A 613 -11.86 -24.95 -12.95
CA TYR A 613 -11.36 -25.90 -13.94
C TYR A 613 -9.89 -25.61 -14.24
N MET A 614 -9.03 -26.62 -14.11
CA MET A 614 -7.62 -26.56 -14.49
C MET A 614 -7.34 -27.39 -15.73
N ASP A 615 -6.69 -26.76 -16.71
CA ASP A 615 -6.17 -27.35 -17.94
C ASP A 615 -4.67 -27.02 -17.96
N GLY A 616 -3.92 -27.80 -17.16
CA GLY A 616 -2.55 -27.46 -16.76
C GLY A 616 -2.44 -26.33 -15.73
N GLY A 617 -1.26 -25.71 -15.66
CA GLY A 617 -0.99 -24.58 -14.76
C GLY A 617 -0.83 -24.97 -13.29
N THR A 618 -0.94 -23.97 -12.40
CA THR A 618 -0.86 -24.16 -10.95
C THR A 618 -2.02 -23.47 -10.25
N PHE A 619 -2.70 -24.19 -9.35
CA PHE A 619 -3.62 -23.60 -8.37
C PHE A 619 -3.07 -23.82 -6.97
N THR A 620 -2.91 -22.74 -6.20
CA THR A 620 -2.55 -22.80 -4.78
C THR A 620 -3.66 -22.20 -3.93
N MET A 621 -4.26 -23.01 -3.07
CA MET A 621 -5.28 -22.62 -2.10
C MET A 621 -4.68 -22.59 -0.71
N ASN A 622 -4.39 -21.40 -0.20
CA ASN A 622 -3.89 -21.17 1.16
C ASN A 622 -5.03 -21.05 2.18
N GLY A 623 -6.22 -20.66 1.73
CA GLY A 623 -7.43 -20.48 2.53
C GLY A 623 -8.66 -20.23 1.67
N GLY A 624 -9.75 -19.82 2.29
CA GLY A 624 -11.03 -19.55 1.61
C GLY A 624 -11.92 -20.78 1.43
N ALA A 625 -13.00 -20.62 0.66
CA ALA A 625 -14.02 -21.65 0.45
C ALA A 625 -14.39 -21.80 -1.04
N ILE A 626 -14.49 -23.03 -1.52
CA ILE A 626 -15.11 -23.39 -2.80
C ILE A 626 -16.34 -24.21 -2.46
N SER A 627 -17.54 -23.61 -2.52
CA SER A 627 -18.76 -24.26 -2.05
C SER A 627 -19.98 -24.14 -2.94
N ASP A 628 -20.93 -25.06 -2.81
CA ASP A 628 -22.21 -25.04 -3.53
C ASP A 628 -22.07 -24.91 -5.06
N ASN A 629 -20.91 -25.29 -5.62
CA ASN A 629 -20.68 -25.24 -7.06
C ASN A 629 -21.13 -26.54 -7.71
N LYS A 630 -21.52 -26.46 -8.97
CA LYS A 630 -22.12 -27.57 -9.71
C LYS A 630 -21.47 -27.77 -11.07
N ALA A 631 -21.12 -29.01 -11.41
CA ALA A 631 -20.65 -29.37 -12.74
C ALA A 631 -21.00 -30.81 -13.09
N ALA A 632 -20.82 -31.18 -14.36
CA ALA A 632 -20.90 -32.59 -14.75
C ALA A 632 -19.76 -33.37 -14.08
N TYR A 633 -18.54 -32.84 -14.11
CA TYR A 633 -17.36 -33.39 -13.43
C TYR A 633 -16.67 -32.33 -12.59
N GLY A 634 -16.34 -32.67 -11.33
CA GLY A 634 -15.64 -31.76 -10.42
C GLY A 634 -16.53 -30.57 -10.05
N GLY A 635 -17.54 -30.81 -9.21
CA GLY A 635 -18.46 -29.75 -8.77
C GLY A 635 -17.68 -28.55 -8.23
N GLY A 636 -16.73 -28.79 -7.34
CA GLY A 636 -15.79 -27.79 -6.84
C GLY A 636 -14.64 -27.55 -7.82
N VAL A 637 -13.75 -28.54 -7.94
CA VAL A 637 -12.51 -28.45 -8.74
C VAL A 637 -12.43 -29.60 -9.73
N TYR A 638 -12.10 -29.31 -10.99
CA TYR A 638 -11.72 -30.30 -11.98
C TYR A 638 -10.28 -30.06 -12.45
N MET A 639 -9.47 -31.11 -12.52
CA MET A 639 -8.09 -31.06 -12.99
C MET A 639 -7.87 -31.93 -14.22
N ASP A 640 -7.56 -31.30 -15.36
CA ASP A 640 -6.96 -31.92 -16.54
C ASP A 640 -5.45 -31.65 -16.58
N GLY A 641 -4.72 -32.24 -15.64
CA GLY A 641 -3.29 -31.97 -15.47
C GLY A 641 -2.99 -30.78 -14.55
N GLY A 642 -1.75 -30.30 -14.60
CA GLY A 642 -1.26 -29.22 -13.73
C GLY A 642 -0.99 -29.65 -12.28
N ILE A 643 -0.83 -28.65 -11.42
CA ILE A 643 -0.51 -28.82 -9.99
C ILE A 643 -1.56 -28.08 -9.15
N PHE A 644 -2.28 -28.80 -8.31
CA PHE A 644 -3.13 -28.22 -7.27
C PHE A 644 -2.47 -28.41 -5.90
N ILE A 645 -2.28 -27.33 -5.16
CA ILE A 645 -1.75 -27.34 -3.80
C ILE A 645 -2.78 -26.73 -2.87
N MET A 646 -3.30 -27.50 -1.92
CA MET A 646 -4.22 -27.05 -0.88
C MET A 646 -3.50 -27.05 0.47
N ASN A 647 -3.14 -25.87 0.96
CA ASN A 647 -2.53 -25.68 2.27
C ASN A 647 -3.57 -25.46 3.37
N GLY A 648 -4.76 -24.96 3.02
CA GLY A 648 -5.86 -24.66 3.92
C GLY A 648 -7.17 -24.39 3.18
N GLY A 649 -8.20 -23.95 3.91
CA GLY A 649 -9.53 -23.66 3.36
C GLY A 649 -10.46 -24.88 3.26
N SER A 650 -11.59 -24.70 2.59
CA SER A 650 -12.62 -25.75 2.42
C SER A 650 -13.10 -25.89 0.97
N ILE A 651 -13.30 -27.13 0.54
CA ILE A 651 -14.05 -27.49 -0.68
C ILE A 651 -15.28 -28.25 -0.20
N SER A 652 -16.44 -27.60 -0.16
CA SER A 652 -17.62 -28.18 0.48
C SER A 652 -18.92 -28.06 -0.29
N ASP A 653 -19.84 -29.00 -0.07
CA ASP A 653 -21.22 -28.90 -0.57
C ASP A 653 -21.30 -28.76 -2.10
N ASN A 654 -20.24 -29.15 -2.82
CA ASN A 654 -20.22 -29.11 -4.27
C ASN A 654 -20.82 -30.38 -4.85
N ASN A 655 -21.37 -30.25 -6.06
CA ASN A 655 -22.19 -31.27 -6.69
C ASN A 655 -21.70 -31.67 -8.08
N GLY A 656 -21.37 -32.96 -8.24
CA GLY A 656 -21.15 -33.64 -9.50
C GLY A 656 -22.44 -34.27 -10.03
N THR A 657 -22.93 -33.84 -11.19
CA THR A 657 -24.25 -34.26 -11.69
C THR A 657 -24.25 -35.29 -12.83
N TYR A 658 -23.09 -35.82 -13.23
CA TYR A 658 -22.99 -36.80 -14.32
C TYR A 658 -22.22 -38.07 -13.93
N SER A 659 -22.41 -39.18 -14.66
CA SER A 659 -21.78 -40.47 -14.39
C SER A 659 -20.26 -40.38 -14.36
N GLY A 660 -19.66 -40.95 -13.31
CA GLY A 660 -18.23 -40.83 -13.07
C GLY A 660 -17.78 -39.45 -12.57
N SER A 661 -18.58 -38.75 -11.76
CA SER A 661 -18.23 -37.40 -11.28
C SER A 661 -17.55 -37.37 -9.91
N GLY A 662 -16.68 -36.37 -9.71
CA GLY A 662 -16.14 -36.00 -8.41
C GLY A 662 -16.99 -34.85 -7.85
N GLY A 663 -17.62 -35.04 -6.69
CA GLY A 663 -18.44 -34.00 -6.08
C GLY A 663 -17.60 -32.78 -5.71
N GLY A 664 -16.54 -33.00 -4.93
CA GLY A 664 -15.59 -31.97 -4.52
C GLY A 664 -14.50 -31.75 -5.58
N VAL A 665 -13.61 -32.74 -5.72
CA VAL A 665 -12.46 -32.67 -6.62
C VAL A 665 -12.47 -33.84 -7.61
N TYR A 666 -12.35 -33.54 -8.90
CA TYR A 666 -12.15 -34.53 -9.95
C TYR A 666 -10.76 -34.37 -10.57
N MET A 667 -9.93 -35.40 -10.48
CA MET A 667 -8.60 -35.45 -11.08
C MET A 667 -8.61 -36.36 -12.29
N TYR A 668 -8.63 -35.79 -13.50
CA TYR A 668 -8.41 -36.56 -14.71
C TYR A 668 -6.94 -36.98 -14.84
N ASN A 669 -6.03 -36.02 -14.61
CA ASN A 669 -4.57 -36.17 -14.56
C ASN A 669 -3.95 -35.07 -13.67
N GLY A 670 -2.63 -35.11 -13.47
CA GLY A 670 -1.88 -34.07 -12.76
C GLY A 670 -1.49 -34.46 -11.34
N THR A 671 -1.11 -33.47 -10.53
CA THR A 671 -0.74 -33.66 -9.13
C THR A 671 -1.59 -32.80 -8.20
N PHE A 672 -2.28 -33.42 -7.26
CA PHE A 672 -2.95 -32.74 -6.16
C PHE A 672 -2.17 -33.00 -4.87
N THR A 673 -1.81 -31.94 -4.14
CA THR A 673 -1.17 -32.04 -2.82
C THR A 673 -2.00 -31.30 -1.78
N MET A 674 -2.48 -32.03 -0.78
CA MET A 674 -3.24 -31.49 0.34
C MET A 674 -2.39 -31.51 1.61
N ASN A 675 -1.92 -30.32 2.02
CA ASN A 675 -1.13 -30.09 3.23
C ASN A 675 -1.99 -29.66 4.43
N GLY A 676 -3.28 -29.39 4.21
CA GLY A 676 -4.26 -28.95 5.21
C GLY A 676 -5.62 -28.68 4.59
N GLY A 677 -6.56 -28.15 5.38
CA GLY A 677 -7.93 -27.84 4.95
C GLY A 677 -8.89 -29.04 4.97
N ALA A 678 -10.08 -28.84 4.40
CA ALA A 678 -11.16 -29.82 4.41
C ALA A 678 -11.85 -29.99 3.04
N ILE A 679 -12.16 -31.24 2.67
CA ILE A 679 -13.05 -31.59 1.56
C ILE A 679 -14.27 -32.27 2.16
N SER A 680 -15.43 -31.59 2.20
CA SER A 680 -16.56 -32.07 3.01
C SER A 680 -17.94 -31.81 2.46
N GLY A 681 -18.92 -32.68 2.74
CA GLY A 681 -20.31 -32.45 2.31
C GLY A 681 -20.53 -32.51 0.79
N ASN A 682 -19.50 -32.87 0.01
CA ASN A 682 -19.62 -32.91 -1.44
C ASN A 682 -20.37 -34.17 -1.87
N THR A 683 -21.13 -34.07 -2.96
CA THR A 683 -21.99 -35.15 -3.45
C THR A 683 -21.77 -35.45 -4.94
N SER A 684 -21.79 -36.74 -5.30
CA SER A 684 -21.73 -37.22 -6.69
C SER A 684 -22.96 -38.10 -7.01
N PHE A 685 -23.84 -37.66 -7.93
CA PHE A 685 -25.22 -38.21 -8.05
C PHE A 685 -25.41 -39.38 -9.02
N THR A 686 -24.38 -40.19 -9.30
CA THR A 686 -24.47 -41.20 -10.37
C THR A 686 -23.42 -42.30 -10.23
N SER A 687 -23.58 -43.38 -11.01
CA SER A 687 -22.69 -44.54 -11.01
C SER A 687 -21.23 -44.19 -11.33
N TYR A 688 -20.30 -44.80 -10.57
CA TYR A 688 -18.83 -44.66 -10.63
C TYR A 688 -18.23 -43.29 -10.24
N GLY A 689 -18.91 -42.46 -9.45
CA GLY A 689 -18.41 -41.17 -8.98
C GLY A 689 -17.94 -41.19 -7.52
N GLY A 690 -16.89 -40.43 -7.19
CA GLY A 690 -16.38 -40.25 -5.83
C GLY A 690 -17.00 -39.03 -5.17
N GLY A 691 -17.54 -39.18 -3.95
CA GLY A 691 -18.25 -38.08 -3.27
C GLY A 691 -17.34 -36.89 -2.99
N GLY A 692 -16.22 -37.14 -2.31
CA GLY A 692 -15.21 -36.12 -2.01
C GLY A 692 -14.24 -35.91 -3.17
N VAL A 693 -13.40 -36.92 -3.43
CA VAL A 693 -12.36 -36.90 -4.47
C VAL A 693 -12.54 -38.07 -5.42
N PHE A 694 -12.58 -37.79 -6.72
CA PHE A 694 -12.47 -38.80 -7.76
C PHE A 694 -11.14 -38.66 -8.49
N MET A 695 -10.34 -39.72 -8.51
CA MET A 695 -9.09 -39.79 -9.25
C MET A 695 -9.22 -40.74 -10.42
N TYR A 696 -9.26 -40.21 -11.64
CA TYR A 696 -9.15 -41.02 -12.85
C TYR A 696 -7.72 -41.54 -13.00
N ASN A 697 -6.73 -40.64 -12.91
CA ASN A 697 -5.30 -40.91 -12.99
C ASN A 697 -4.50 -39.79 -12.26
N GLY A 698 -3.17 -39.83 -12.30
CA GLY A 698 -2.29 -38.84 -11.69
C GLY A 698 -1.84 -39.20 -10.27
N THR A 699 -1.41 -38.21 -9.50
CA THR A 699 -0.93 -38.40 -8.13
C THR A 699 -1.66 -37.49 -7.14
N PHE A 700 -2.26 -38.06 -6.11
CA PHE A 700 -2.79 -37.32 -4.97
C PHE A 700 -1.92 -37.57 -3.75
N ASN A 701 -1.41 -36.52 -3.13
CA ASN A 701 -0.64 -36.56 -1.89
C ASN A 701 -1.43 -35.87 -0.78
N MET A 702 -1.94 -36.62 0.19
CA MET A 702 -2.60 -36.09 1.38
C MET A 702 -1.64 -36.17 2.57
N ASN A 703 -1.05 -35.03 2.93
CA ASN A 703 -0.11 -34.94 4.04
C ASN A 703 -0.81 -34.59 5.36
N ARG A 704 -1.88 -33.78 5.32
CA ARG A 704 -2.79 -33.47 6.44
C ARG A 704 -4.18 -33.10 5.90
N GLY A 705 -5.06 -32.62 6.78
CA GLY A 705 -6.41 -32.19 6.46
C GLY A 705 -7.45 -33.29 6.64
N SER A 706 -8.68 -33.03 6.19
CA SER A 706 -9.80 -33.96 6.33
C SER A 706 -10.62 -34.11 5.05
N ILE A 707 -11.00 -35.35 4.73
CA ILE A 707 -12.03 -35.67 3.72
C ILE A 707 -13.21 -36.27 4.49
N SER A 708 -14.31 -35.54 4.62
CA SER A 708 -15.36 -35.95 5.56
C SER A 708 -16.79 -35.58 5.19
N GLY A 709 -17.75 -36.43 5.54
CA GLY A 709 -19.16 -36.11 5.28
C GLY A 709 -19.52 -36.08 3.79
N ASN A 710 -18.66 -36.61 2.91
CA ASN A 710 -18.94 -36.64 1.49
C ASN A 710 -19.82 -37.85 1.16
N ASN A 711 -20.65 -37.72 0.13
CA ASN A 711 -21.67 -38.70 -0.21
C ASN A 711 -21.59 -39.11 -1.68
N ALA A 712 -21.63 -40.42 -1.93
CA ALA A 712 -21.66 -40.99 -3.28
C ALA A 712 -22.92 -41.85 -3.43
N PRO A 713 -24.11 -41.23 -3.55
CA PRO A 713 -25.37 -41.95 -3.74
C PRO A 713 -25.31 -42.75 -5.06
N ASP A 714 -25.81 -43.97 -5.01
CA ASP A 714 -25.78 -44.95 -6.11
C ASP A 714 -24.35 -45.29 -6.63
N SER A 715 -23.31 -45.06 -5.83
CA SER A 715 -21.91 -45.13 -6.27
C SER A 715 -20.92 -45.71 -5.25
N VAL A 716 -19.63 -45.59 -5.54
CA VAL A 716 -18.51 -46.13 -4.72
C VAL A 716 -17.58 -45.00 -4.27
N GLY A 717 -16.80 -45.20 -3.21
CA GLY A 717 -15.76 -44.22 -2.84
C GLY A 717 -16.35 -42.92 -2.30
N GLY A 718 -17.09 -42.99 -1.17
CA GLY A 718 -17.77 -41.84 -0.58
C GLY A 718 -16.80 -40.70 -0.28
N GLY A 719 -15.65 -41.03 0.32
CA GLY A 719 -14.54 -40.10 0.53
C GLY A 719 -13.68 -39.95 -0.72
N VAL A 720 -13.00 -41.04 -1.12
CA VAL A 720 -12.08 -41.07 -2.26
C VAL A 720 -12.40 -42.26 -3.16
N LEU A 721 -12.60 -42.02 -4.45
CA LEU A 721 -12.60 -43.05 -5.49
C LEU A 721 -11.35 -42.88 -6.33
N MET A 722 -10.53 -43.92 -6.43
CA MET A 722 -9.37 -43.93 -7.32
C MET A 722 -9.50 -45.03 -8.37
N ASN A 723 -9.65 -44.63 -9.63
CA ASN A 723 -9.72 -45.55 -10.76
C ASN A 723 -8.32 -46.05 -11.14
N THR A 724 -7.38 -45.15 -11.40
CA THR A 724 -5.96 -45.46 -11.64
C THR A 724 -5.05 -44.44 -10.91
N GLY A 725 -3.76 -44.40 -11.23
CA GLY A 725 -2.81 -43.46 -10.61
C GLY A 725 -2.35 -43.88 -9.21
N THR A 726 -1.84 -42.91 -8.45
CA THR A 726 -1.27 -43.11 -7.11
C THR A 726 -1.88 -42.17 -6.10
N PHE A 727 -2.41 -42.71 -5.00
CA PHE A 727 -2.81 -41.94 -3.83
C PHE A 727 -1.83 -42.22 -2.69
N ASN A 728 -1.19 -41.18 -2.16
CA ASN A 728 -0.32 -41.24 -0.99
C ASN A 728 -0.97 -40.49 0.16
N MET A 729 -1.41 -41.19 1.19
CA MET A 729 -1.93 -40.61 2.42
C MET A 729 -0.87 -40.71 3.52
N ASN A 730 -0.11 -39.64 3.72
CA ASN A 730 0.96 -39.55 4.72
C ASN A 730 0.47 -39.02 6.08
N GLY A 731 -0.77 -38.52 6.14
CA GLY A 731 -1.43 -38.02 7.34
C GLY A 731 -2.84 -37.51 7.05
N GLY A 732 -3.48 -36.92 8.07
CA GLY A 732 -4.86 -36.44 7.97
C GLY A 732 -5.91 -37.53 8.19
N SER A 733 -7.18 -37.23 7.90
CA SER A 733 -8.27 -38.18 8.14
C SER A 733 -9.32 -38.26 7.03
N ILE A 734 -9.78 -39.47 6.72
CA ILE A 734 -10.95 -39.75 5.89
C ILE A 734 -12.06 -40.29 6.80
N SER A 735 -13.14 -39.53 7.01
CA SER A 735 -14.15 -39.92 7.99
C SER A 735 -15.56 -39.43 7.76
N GLY A 736 -16.57 -40.22 8.14
CA GLY A 736 -17.97 -39.80 8.00
C GLY A 736 -18.43 -39.77 6.55
N ASN A 737 -17.70 -40.39 5.62
CA ASN A 737 -18.11 -40.42 4.22
C ASN A 737 -18.99 -41.63 3.95
N THR A 738 -19.91 -41.48 3.00
CA THR A 738 -20.93 -42.49 2.70
C THR A 738 -20.93 -42.83 1.22
N ALA A 739 -21.02 -44.13 0.90
CA ALA A 739 -21.26 -44.62 -0.45
C ALA A 739 -22.41 -45.62 -0.43
N ASP A 740 -23.21 -45.72 -1.49
CA ASP A 740 -24.29 -46.71 -1.52
C ASP A 740 -23.80 -48.12 -1.89
N ASN A 741 -22.68 -48.27 -2.59
CA ASN A 741 -22.24 -49.58 -3.08
C ASN A 741 -21.04 -50.13 -2.32
N VAL A 742 -19.84 -49.55 -2.46
CA VAL A 742 -18.63 -50.03 -1.77
C VAL A 742 -17.65 -48.88 -1.49
N GLY A 743 -16.76 -49.08 -0.51
CA GLY A 743 -15.69 -48.12 -0.22
C GLY A 743 -16.22 -46.82 0.35
N GLY A 744 -16.95 -46.84 1.47
CA GLY A 744 -17.48 -45.63 2.11
C GLY A 744 -16.40 -44.57 2.31
N GLY A 745 -15.24 -44.98 2.80
CA GLY A 745 -14.03 -44.15 2.89
C GLY A 745 -13.29 -44.07 1.56
N VAL A 746 -12.67 -45.17 1.13
CA VAL A 746 -11.80 -45.23 -0.06
C VAL A 746 -12.15 -46.44 -0.94
N TYR A 747 -12.32 -46.21 -2.25
CA TYR A 747 -12.41 -47.26 -3.26
C TYR A 747 -11.16 -47.28 -4.14
N VAL A 748 -10.43 -48.39 -4.14
CA VAL A 748 -9.20 -48.63 -4.90
C VAL A 748 -9.49 -49.49 -6.13
N GLY A 749 -9.66 -48.84 -7.29
CA GLY A 749 -9.92 -49.46 -8.59
C GLY A 749 -8.74 -50.29 -9.11
N SER A 750 -7.86 -49.69 -9.92
CA SER A 750 -6.66 -50.31 -10.51
C SER A 750 -5.37 -49.54 -10.18
N GLY A 751 -5.45 -48.49 -9.37
CA GLY A 751 -4.31 -47.66 -8.94
C GLY A 751 -3.53 -48.23 -7.76
N THR A 752 -2.62 -47.43 -7.22
CA THR A 752 -1.84 -47.73 -6.00
C THR A 752 -2.18 -46.76 -4.88
N PHE A 753 -2.67 -47.27 -3.76
CA PHE A 753 -2.91 -46.51 -2.54
C PHE A 753 -1.82 -46.83 -1.51
N ASN A 754 -1.06 -45.82 -1.11
CA ASN A 754 -0.07 -45.91 -0.04
C ASN A 754 -0.60 -45.13 1.17
N MET A 755 -0.71 -45.79 2.32
CA MET A 755 -1.10 -45.17 3.59
C MET A 755 0.06 -45.27 4.57
N ASN A 756 0.51 -44.11 5.06
CA ASN A 756 1.72 -43.94 5.88
C ASN A 756 1.46 -42.99 7.06
N GLY A 757 2.42 -42.92 7.99
CA GLY A 757 2.45 -41.90 9.03
C GLY A 757 1.26 -41.98 10.00
N MET A 758 0.70 -40.83 10.40
CA MET A 758 -0.45 -40.75 11.32
C MET A 758 -1.80 -40.64 10.58
N ALA A 759 -1.92 -41.23 9.38
CA ALA A 759 -3.15 -41.23 8.60
C ALA A 759 -4.29 -42.00 9.30
N ALA A 760 -5.54 -41.54 9.19
CA ALA A 760 -6.69 -42.18 9.82
C ALA A 760 -7.90 -42.35 8.88
N ILE A 761 -8.48 -43.54 8.82
CA ILE A 761 -9.74 -43.83 8.12
C ILE A 761 -10.76 -44.37 9.12
N ARG A 762 -11.82 -43.61 9.42
CA ARG A 762 -12.77 -43.94 10.51
C ARG A 762 -14.18 -43.48 10.23
N SER A 763 -15.17 -44.16 10.81
CA SER A 763 -16.58 -43.72 10.76
C SER A 763 -17.13 -43.50 9.35
N ASN A 764 -16.59 -44.17 8.33
CA ASN A 764 -17.16 -44.15 6.98
C ASN A 764 -18.16 -45.30 6.83
N ASP A 765 -19.18 -45.08 6.01
CA ASP A 765 -20.31 -45.99 5.91
C ASP A 765 -20.60 -46.42 4.46
N VAL A 766 -21.17 -47.61 4.34
CA VAL A 766 -21.84 -48.06 3.12
C VAL A 766 -23.31 -48.33 3.42
N THR A 767 -24.19 -47.50 2.84
CA THR A 767 -25.61 -47.43 3.19
C THR A 767 -26.54 -48.20 2.27
N GLY A 768 -26.13 -48.47 1.04
CA GLY A 768 -27.03 -49.10 0.08
C GLY A 768 -27.25 -50.57 0.37
N THR A 769 -28.52 -50.96 0.42
CA THR A 769 -28.93 -52.37 0.37
C THR A 769 -28.87 -52.79 -1.09
N THR A 770 -27.69 -53.13 -1.60
CA THR A 770 -27.62 -53.59 -2.99
C THR A 770 -28.54 -54.80 -3.15
N THR A 771 -29.49 -54.71 -4.09
CA THR A 771 -30.33 -55.86 -4.50
C THR A 771 -29.52 -56.96 -5.17
N ASN A 772 -28.20 -56.75 -5.32
CA ASN A 772 -27.23 -57.74 -5.73
C ASN A 772 -26.62 -58.40 -4.49
N ALA A 773 -27.26 -59.47 -4.02
CA ALA A 773 -26.92 -60.26 -2.83
C ALA A 773 -25.50 -60.93 -2.85
N THR A 774 -24.62 -60.50 -3.74
CA THR A 774 -23.24 -60.96 -3.89
C THR A 774 -22.20 -60.02 -3.26
N ILE A 775 -22.57 -58.82 -2.79
CA ILE A 775 -21.64 -57.88 -2.13
C ILE A 775 -21.81 -57.95 -0.60
N ASN A 776 -21.44 -59.08 0.00
CA ASN A 776 -21.43 -59.28 1.46
C ASN A 776 -20.17 -58.68 2.12
N ASP A 777 -19.55 -57.68 1.49
CA ASP A 777 -18.12 -57.40 1.62
C ASP A 777 -17.76 -55.96 1.19
N ALA A 778 -18.61 -54.99 1.53
CA ALA A 778 -18.57 -53.67 0.90
C ALA A 778 -17.40 -52.73 1.28
N GLY A 779 -16.56 -53.08 2.26
CA GLY A 779 -15.39 -52.27 2.62
C GLY A 779 -15.75 -50.86 3.11
N GLY A 780 -16.42 -50.73 4.26
CA GLY A 780 -16.87 -49.44 4.82
C GLY A 780 -15.76 -48.39 4.90
N GLY A 781 -14.55 -48.80 5.29
CA GLY A 781 -13.37 -47.96 5.32
C GLY A 781 -12.63 -47.95 3.99
N VAL A 782 -12.15 -49.11 3.55
CA VAL A 782 -11.38 -49.25 2.29
C VAL A 782 -11.86 -50.48 1.51
N TYR A 783 -12.12 -50.33 0.22
CA TYR A 783 -12.43 -51.40 -0.71
C TYR A 783 -11.38 -51.45 -1.82
N ILE A 784 -10.79 -52.62 -2.09
CA ILE A 784 -9.76 -52.80 -3.12
C ILE A 784 -10.31 -53.72 -4.19
N ALA A 785 -10.56 -53.21 -5.39
CA ALA A 785 -11.01 -54.03 -6.51
C ALA A 785 -9.83 -54.75 -7.16
N ARG A 786 -9.14 -54.10 -8.10
CA ARG A 786 -8.04 -54.65 -8.91
C ARG A 786 -6.69 -53.95 -8.64
N GLY A 787 -6.67 -53.04 -7.67
CA GLY A 787 -5.55 -52.15 -7.39
C GLY A 787 -4.64 -52.68 -6.29
N LYS A 788 -3.71 -51.83 -5.87
CA LYS A 788 -2.71 -52.14 -4.84
C LYS A 788 -2.93 -51.23 -3.65
N PHE A 789 -2.98 -51.81 -2.46
CA PHE A 789 -2.99 -51.07 -1.20
C PHE A 789 -1.78 -51.46 -0.36
N TYR A 790 -1.00 -50.47 0.04
CA TYR A 790 0.15 -50.61 0.92
C TYR A 790 -0.06 -49.77 2.16
N MET A 791 -0.15 -50.41 3.31
CA MET A 791 -0.28 -49.75 4.61
C MET A 791 1.02 -49.89 5.38
N LEU A 792 1.83 -48.82 5.39
CA LEU A 792 3.11 -48.73 6.09
C LEU A 792 3.02 -47.84 7.36
N GLY A 793 1.80 -47.40 7.72
CA GLY A 793 1.53 -46.61 8.92
C GLY A 793 0.09 -46.10 8.96
N GLY A 794 -0.40 -45.75 10.15
CA GLY A 794 -1.71 -45.12 10.35
C GLY A 794 -2.76 -46.07 10.91
N THR A 795 -4.04 -45.65 10.91
CA THR A 795 -5.15 -46.41 11.50
C THR A 795 -6.36 -46.51 10.58
N ILE A 796 -6.86 -47.73 10.35
CA ILE A 796 -8.20 -47.98 9.82
C ILE A 796 -9.08 -48.51 10.96
N ALA A 797 -10.10 -47.75 11.37
CA ALA A 797 -10.87 -48.04 12.58
C ALA A 797 -12.13 -48.90 12.31
N GLY A 798 -12.48 -49.80 13.22
CA GLY A 798 -13.67 -50.66 13.13
C GLY A 798 -15.00 -49.91 13.20
N THR A 799 -14.95 -48.62 13.54
CA THR A 799 -16.08 -47.69 13.40
C THR A 799 -16.51 -47.46 11.95
N ASN A 800 -15.75 -47.92 10.95
CA ASN A 800 -16.23 -47.91 9.57
C ASN A 800 -17.25 -49.03 9.37
N THR A 801 -18.47 -48.66 8.98
CA THR A 801 -19.62 -49.56 8.90
C THR A 801 -19.98 -49.89 7.45
N ALA A 802 -20.64 -51.01 7.24
CA ALA A 802 -21.28 -51.37 5.99
C ALA A 802 -22.48 -52.27 6.30
N ALA A 803 -23.64 -52.02 5.68
CA ALA A 803 -24.89 -52.74 5.96
C ALA A 803 -24.77 -54.27 5.84
N SER A 804 -23.84 -54.76 5.03
CA SER A 804 -23.55 -56.19 4.82
C SER A 804 -22.06 -56.52 4.85
N GLY A 805 -21.17 -55.65 5.33
CA GLY A 805 -19.74 -55.71 4.98
C GLY A 805 -18.72 -55.32 6.04
N LYS A 806 -17.47 -55.37 5.60
CA LYS A 806 -16.25 -55.34 6.41
C LYS A 806 -15.62 -53.95 6.43
N THR A 807 -14.78 -53.63 7.41
CA THR A 807 -14.06 -52.34 7.48
C THR A 807 -13.03 -52.19 6.34
N LEU A 808 -12.36 -53.28 5.96
CA LEU A 808 -11.42 -53.34 4.83
C LEU A 808 -11.74 -54.57 3.98
N TYR A 809 -11.85 -54.40 2.65
CA TYR A 809 -12.09 -55.49 1.70
C TYR A 809 -11.21 -55.40 0.43
N LYS A 810 -11.00 -56.53 -0.26
CA LYS A 810 -10.11 -56.76 -1.41
C LYS A 810 -10.65 -57.87 -2.33
N GLU A 811 -10.99 -57.58 -3.58
CA GLU A 811 -11.33 -58.64 -4.52
C GLU A 811 -10.12 -59.54 -4.81
N LYS A 812 -10.38 -60.73 -5.39
CA LYS A 812 -9.36 -61.72 -5.74
C LYS A 812 -8.16 -61.12 -6.50
N ASP A 813 -8.43 -60.20 -7.43
CA ASP A 813 -7.42 -59.60 -8.31
C ASP A 813 -6.68 -58.41 -7.66
N GLY A 814 -7.15 -57.88 -6.53
CA GLY A 814 -6.49 -56.81 -5.79
C GLY A 814 -5.25 -57.29 -5.03
N VAL A 815 -4.40 -56.37 -4.60
CA VAL A 815 -3.25 -56.63 -3.73
C VAL A 815 -3.34 -55.75 -2.50
N ALA A 816 -3.19 -56.35 -1.32
CA ALA A 816 -3.06 -55.63 -0.06
C ALA A 816 -1.81 -56.11 0.67
N LYS A 817 -0.99 -55.17 1.14
CA LYS A 817 0.10 -55.42 2.08
C LYS A 817 -0.01 -54.45 3.26
N TYR A 818 0.22 -54.94 4.48
CA TYR A 818 0.39 -54.10 5.65
C TYR A 818 1.64 -54.53 6.42
N ASP A 819 2.21 -53.59 7.18
CA ASP A 819 3.32 -53.87 8.09
C ASP A 819 3.04 -53.26 9.48
N ASN A 820 2.77 -54.12 10.47
CA ASN A 820 2.53 -53.70 11.85
C ASN A 820 3.80 -53.14 12.52
N ASP A 821 4.99 -53.57 12.08
CA ASP A 821 6.26 -53.14 12.68
C ASP A 821 6.59 -51.67 12.32
N SER A 822 5.99 -51.15 11.26
CA SER A 822 6.03 -49.73 10.87
C SER A 822 4.88 -48.88 11.45
N GLY A 823 4.05 -49.43 12.34
CA GLY A 823 3.01 -48.70 13.05
C GLY A 823 1.69 -48.57 12.28
N ALA A 824 1.40 -49.50 11.37
CA ALA A 824 0.08 -49.67 10.77
C ALA A 824 -0.87 -50.42 11.74
N TRP A 825 -2.10 -49.92 11.89
CA TRP A 825 -3.12 -50.50 12.77
C TRP A 825 -4.45 -50.63 12.06
N ILE A 826 -4.96 -51.85 11.94
CA ILE A 826 -6.35 -52.12 11.56
C ILE A 826 -7.07 -52.56 12.84
N VAL A 827 -8.09 -51.79 13.25
CA VAL A 827 -8.80 -52.04 14.52
C VAL A 827 -10.14 -52.68 14.21
N GLY A 828 -10.34 -53.95 14.56
CA GLY A 828 -11.59 -54.69 14.38
C GLY A 828 -11.38 -56.19 14.61
N ASP A 829 -12.46 -56.95 14.77
CA ASP A 829 -12.40 -58.42 14.92
C ASP A 829 -12.14 -59.06 13.54
N GLU A 830 -11.56 -60.27 13.46
CA GLU A 830 -11.25 -60.93 12.16
C GLU A 830 -12.48 -61.04 11.23
N GLU A 831 -13.69 -61.13 11.79
CA GLU A 831 -14.96 -61.13 11.04
C GLU A 831 -15.24 -59.79 10.32
N THR A 832 -14.70 -58.69 10.84
CA THR A 832 -14.80 -57.34 10.26
C THR A 832 -13.73 -57.07 9.19
N MET A 833 -12.82 -58.01 8.93
CA MET A 833 -11.76 -57.92 7.93
C MET A 833 -11.99 -58.85 6.74
N GLY A 834 -11.79 -58.32 5.52
CA GLY A 834 -12.07 -58.97 4.23
C GLY A 834 -11.49 -60.35 4.04
N PHE A 835 -10.35 -60.59 4.66
CA PHE A 835 -9.46 -61.73 4.41
C PHE A 835 -8.83 -62.15 5.73
N LYS A 836 -8.28 -63.37 5.74
CA LYS A 836 -7.45 -63.87 6.82
C LYS A 836 -6.11 -63.13 6.81
N ASP A 837 -5.51 -62.91 7.99
CA ASP A 837 -4.18 -62.31 8.13
C ASP A 837 -3.11 -62.99 7.24
N GLU A 838 -3.27 -64.30 6.96
CA GLU A 838 -2.38 -65.10 6.10
C GLU A 838 -2.39 -64.68 4.61
N GLU A 839 -3.44 -64.00 4.13
CA GLU A 839 -3.54 -63.53 2.74
C GLU A 839 -2.86 -62.18 2.51
N ILE A 840 -2.49 -61.48 3.59
CA ILE A 840 -1.74 -60.23 3.54
C ILE A 840 -0.27 -60.55 3.81
N LYS A 841 0.55 -60.49 2.76
CA LYS A 841 1.99 -60.73 2.90
C LYS A 841 2.61 -59.59 3.67
N LYS A 842 3.07 -59.86 4.90
CA LYS A 842 4.06 -59.04 5.61
C LYS A 842 5.29 -58.95 4.69
N ASP A 843 5.70 -57.74 4.26
CA ASP A 843 7.00 -57.60 3.61
C ASP A 843 8.08 -57.81 4.69
N PRO A 844 9.18 -58.53 4.38
CA PRO A 844 10.30 -58.72 5.30
C PRO A 844 11.06 -57.41 5.58
#